data_AF-A0A9P9ITJ7-F1
#
_entry.id   AF-A0A9P9ITJ7-F1
#
_cell.length_a   1.000
_cell.length_b   1.000
_cell.length_c   1.000
_cell.angle_alpha   90.00
_cell.angle_beta   90.00
_cell.angle_gamma   90.00
#
_symmetry.space_group_name_H-M   'P 1'
#
loop_
_entity.id
_entity.type
_entity.pdbx_description
1 polymer ?
#
loop_
_entity_poly.entity_id
_entity_poly.type
_entity_poly.pdbx_seq_one_letter_code
_entity_poly.pdbx_strand_id
1 'polypeptide(L)'
;MASWMVAPDPNEKEIETTPLVKAQAFFAVDDSRSTSGQTIKREREFVENWIKNSTSKVNSISLWGNECDDPVRECSSLQWKSSHGNTHPKKILEKKSALRAIKKSDVWILSTDGEIFDSAIHELAELVDTNNIAHIPIIFLIVGSRGRTPATTNISVGISFFVGSEDALVLFKEIETGRIYLICGKGCFAPLENSGVSRDLILWGKLPVFNNDDHFFQRCSELDIKVTKAPSRSGKSKHIHLGQEWESVQGRPVRVDMDLLSQAGLLSNEDACNLFAEESFHILAMAFKTRKRLPEFKSFVLAQKIEQCGPKFEDISGATGIISALNQNRASEQEQMILQAQLREAHVRNREHYQRSVIEFSDSPVAHLLHNRNQRVDSALRVIQELETSGFNASILSGRASRAGRTNPVTKTEITPVTSLDLEGIAFRAPCFICCGDNEVMSICLKELDAENTRRNTSDFALKFPLAEGARNVNVVSSQNVCFQCALLGNGLSIYKETLTAVIPVVSYNDHNRRYIDSQLYSALTSGSAMTEIAQLFLSIIHEVLTTRSWAGAGTRISQGDQQETVQRQQTLQWMMKEMLEKTQIRERFTKGDNVPFKDALRWIAQDFATNHFSSLALTYPPAGFPKLIHLGQQAAAFSDLTVRQMRTTRYLYAVAKTFLADRRAATRSLTTNPSVSVWKQKYLELIYKDFNTALVPKDLEGSQSLVTDPSHVLDRLQTHLPTHQADIRSWATTEDQENIMQKSQLILFWLIFRQTEEDTVPALFYNMERCEHLGRAVLDPALRIPECELQSQLLSIFTKKDGRDIDSEISRTHLGVIPFRTPFGGSVLHCGFEACNTPFYDMHGPHGEINDIETVRIARARHLAKVFSTQDSSERSNGLPQPMTIGDAPLSTHINLHIGVARTWAKLLPAKRRAILDEDEEREEFVSSARKRICDQRRGNIFSKDIDQKVRDALPSFFDVLGQAMQIQGNDGDITMYEHDFKQNTVEAKMQFELRAMELLRHSEPGDSELGMEMSD
;
A
#
# COMPACT_ATOMS: atom_id res chain seq x y z
N MET A 1 19.94 46.98 -19.89
CA MET A 1 18.98 45.87 -19.64
C MET A 1 18.08 46.30 -18.51
N ALA A 2 16.79 45.96 -18.54
CA ALA A 2 15.90 46.22 -17.42
C ALA A 2 16.44 45.49 -16.18
N SER A 3 16.51 46.18 -15.03
CA SER A 3 16.99 45.59 -13.78
C SER A 3 15.94 44.61 -13.25
N TRP A 4 16.33 43.37 -12.96
CA TRP A 4 15.46 42.39 -12.30
C TRP A 4 15.15 42.76 -10.84
N MET A 5 15.96 43.65 -10.25
CA MET A 5 15.70 44.34 -8.99
C MET A 5 14.93 45.64 -9.25
N VAL A 6 13.72 45.73 -8.70
CA VAL A 6 12.80 46.86 -8.89
C VAL A 6 12.59 47.60 -7.56
N ALA A 7 13.05 48.85 -7.49
CA ALA A 7 12.77 49.73 -6.35
C ALA A 7 11.39 50.40 -6.50
N PRO A 8 10.62 50.60 -5.42
CA PRO A 8 9.36 51.34 -5.47
C PRO A 8 9.58 52.82 -5.84
N ASP A 9 8.57 53.43 -6.43
CA ASP A 9 8.61 54.83 -6.87
C ASP A 9 8.56 55.77 -5.63
N PRO A 10 9.54 56.65 -5.43
CA PRO A 10 9.53 57.59 -4.29
C PRO A 10 8.35 58.58 -4.30
N ASN A 11 7.58 58.70 -5.40
CA ASN A 11 6.38 59.53 -5.49
C ASN A 11 5.06 58.78 -5.17
N GLU A 12 5.12 57.57 -4.62
CA GLU A 12 3.93 56.79 -4.26
C GLU A 12 3.12 57.51 -3.15
N LYS A 13 1.81 57.67 -3.37
CA LYS A 13 0.91 58.40 -2.44
C LYS A 13 0.96 57.78 -1.03
N GLU A 14 0.82 58.63 -0.01
CA GLU A 14 0.77 58.22 1.40
C GLU A 14 -0.30 57.13 1.61
N ILE A 15 0.14 55.95 2.06
CA ILE A 15 -0.69 54.76 2.21
C ILE A 15 -1.56 54.91 3.45
N GLU A 16 -2.86 55.14 3.27
CA GLU A 16 -3.80 55.20 4.39
C GLU A 16 -4.06 53.80 4.97
N THR A 17 -3.92 53.66 6.28
CA THR A 17 -4.13 52.39 7.01
C THR A 17 -5.31 52.45 7.97
N THR A 18 -5.83 51.29 8.38
CA THR A 18 -6.91 51.17 9.38
C THR A 18 -6.61 49.99 10.31
N PRO A 19 -6.96 50.06 11.61
CA PRO A 19 -6.84 48.90 12.50
C PRO A 19 -7.63 47.70 11.98
N LEU A 20 -7.09 46.49 12.11
CA LEU A 20 -7.68 45.26 11.55
C LEU A 20 -9.14 45.04 11.98
N VAL A 21 -9.45 45.29 13.25
CA VAL A 21 -10.82 45.17 13.80
C VAL A 21 -11.80 46.18 13.20
N LYS A 22 -11.31 47.29 12.64
CA LYS A 22 -12.11 48.33 11.98
C LYS A 22 -12.13 48.18 10.44
N ALA A 23 -11.37 47.23 9.90
CA ALA A 23 -11.21 47.03 8.47
C ALA A 23 -12.50 46.51 7.82
N GLN A 24 -12.78 46.93 6.59
CA GLN A 24 -13.82 46.32 5.76
C GLN A 24 -13.36 44.94 5.29
N ALA A 25 -14.02 43.89 5.74
CA ALA A 25 -13.68 42.50 5.45
C ALA A 25 -14.56 41.90 4.33
N PHE A 26 -13.94 41.12 3.44
CA PHE A 26 -14.63 40.17 2.58
C PHE A 26 -14.33 38.75 3.05
N PHE A 27 -15.36 37.96 3.33
CA PHE A 27 -15.25 36.57 3.75
C PHE A 27 -15.61 35.64 2.60
N ALA A 28 -14.66 34.82 2.17
CA ALA A 28 -14.90 33.67 1.31
C ALA A 28 -14.86 32.42 2.19
N VAL A 29 -16.04 31.87 2.50
CA VAL A 29 -16.16 30.71 3.40
C VAL A 29 -16.51 29.46 2.61
N ASP A 30 -15.73 28.41 2.79
CA ASP A 30 -15.95 27.12 2.15
C ASP A 30 -17.29 26.53 2.63
N ASP A 31 -18.15 26.17 1.69
CA ASP A 31 -19.41 25.45 1.93
C ASP A 31 -19.44 24.16 1.10
N SER A 32 -18.26 23.62 0.78
CA SER A 32 -18.11 22.30 0.16
C SER A 32 -18.57 21.19 1.12
N ARG A 33 -18.81 20.00 0.59
CA ARG A 33 -19.35 18.86 1.34
C ARG A 33 -18.43 18.43 2.51
N SER A 34 -17.12 18.63 2.42
CA SER A 34 -16.18 18.27 3.50
C SER A 34 -16.43 19.06 4.78
N THR A 35 -16.90 20.30 4.65
CA THR A 35 -17.15 21.22 5.79
C THR A 35 -18.33 20.81 6.66
N SER A 36 -19.08 19.76 6.29
CA SER A 36 -20.29 19.36 7.01
C SER A 36 -20.03 19.05 8.50
N GLY A 37 -20.98 19.45 9.36
CA GLY A 37 -20.90 19.20 10.79
C GLY A 37 -20.18 20.29 11.57
N GLN A 38 -19.11 19.95 12.28
CA GLN A 38 -18.44 20.89 13.20
C GLN A 38 -17.56 21.91 12.47
N THR A 39 -17.03 21.59 11.29
CA THR A 39 -16.17 22.51 10.53
C THR A 39 -16.92 23.79 10.15
N ILE A 40 -18.02 23.68 9.39
CA ILE A 40 -18.83 24.83 8.98
C ILE A 40 -19.35 25.62 10.17
N LYS A 41 -19.59 24.94 11.31
CA LYS A 41 -19.94 25.60 12.57
C LYS A 41 -18.79 26.47 13.10
N ARG A 42 -17.55 25.99 13.11
CA ARG A 42 -16.37 26.77 13.55
C ARG A 42 -16.04 27.92 12.61
N GLU A 43 -16.23 27.74 11.32
CA GLU A 43 -16.08 28.80 10.30
C GLU A 43 -17.11 29.89 10.51
N ARG A 44 -18.39 29.51 10.66
CA ARG A 44 -19.48 30.43 11.01
C ARG A 44 -19.21 31.17 12.32
N GLU A 45 -18.80 30.47 13.38
CA GLU A 45 -18.44 31.08 14.68
C GLU A 45 -17.37 32.16 14.50
N PHE A 46 -16.34 31.91 13.66
CA PHE A 46 -15.29 32.89 13.40
C PHE A 46 -15.83 34.14 12.71
N VAL A 47 -16.68 33.98 11.69
CA VAL A 47 -17.31 35.09 10.97
C VAL A 47 -18.24 35.89 11.88
N GLU A 48 -19.08 35.22 12.67
CA GLU A 48 -19.98 35.87 13.63
C GLU A 48 -19.20 36.64 14.71
N ASN A 49 -18.13 36.06 15.25
CA ASN A 49 -17.27 36.72 16.22
C ASN A 49 -16.49 37.88 15.61
N TRP A 50 -16.05 37.79 14.35
CA TRP A 50 -15.46 38.93 13.66
C TRP A 50 -16.48 40.07 13.54
N ILE A 51 -17.69 39.79 13.08
CA ILE A 51 -18.74 40.81 12.90
C ILE A 51 -19.11 41.45 14.24
N LYS A 52 -19.19 40.65 15.31
CA LYS A 52 -19.47 41.13 16.68
C LYS A 52 -18.37 42.06 17.21
N ASN A 53 -17.10 41.72 16.97
CA ASN A 53 -15.95 42.51 17.43
C ASN A 53 -15.60 43.67 16.48
N SER A 54 -16.12 43.66 15.25
CA SER A 54 -15.85 44.69 14.25
C SER A 54 -16.77 45.89 14.41
N THR A 55 -16.20 47.09 14.29
CA THR A 55 -16.97 48.33 14.21
C THR A 55 -17.42 48.66 12.77
N SER A 56 -17.00 47.87 11.78
CA SER A 56 -17.34 48.07 10.37
C SER A 56 -18.67 47.43 10.01
N LYS A 57 -19.61 48.21 9.46
CA LYS A 57 -20.91 47.71 8.97
C LYS A 57 -20.89 47.27 7.49
N VAL A 58 -19.72 47.25 6.86
CA VAL A 58 -19.59 47.08 5.39
C VAL A 58 -18.98 45.72 5.01
N ASN A 59 -18.96 44.77 5.94
CA ASN A 59 -18.48 43.42 5.69
C ASN A 59 -19.36 42.69 4.67
N SER A 60 -18.75 41.83 3.86
CA SER A 60 -19.47 41.02 2.88
C SER A 60 -18.99 39.58 2.89
N ILE A 61 -19.90 38.63 2.65
CA ILE A 61 -19.67 37.20 2.80
C ILE A 61 -20.16 36.48 1.55
N SER A 62 -19.36 35.57 1.02
CA SER A 62 -19.73 34.61 -0.02
C SER A 62 -19.40 33.20 0.44
N LEU A 63 -20.36 32.29 0.27
CA LEU A 63 -20.11 30.85 0.39
C LEU A 63 -19.58 30.32 -0.95
N TRP A 64 -18.67 29.35 -0.91
CA TRP A 64 -18.07 28.81 -2.12
C TRP A 64 -17.80 27.30 -2.07
N GLY A 65 -17.74 26.67 -3.24
CA GLY A 65 -17.39 25.26 -3.47
C GLY A 65 -17.22 25.02 -4.97
N ASN A 66 -18.12 24.26 -5.60
CA ASN A 66 -18.24 24.14 -7.07
C ASN A 66 -18.67 25.43 -7.75
N GLU A 67 -19.37 26.28 -7.01
CA GLU A 67 -19.83 27.61 -7.40
C GLU A 67 -19.54 28.60 -6.27
N CYS A 68 -19.70 29.90 -6.51
CA CYS A 68 -19.51 30.95 -5.51
C CYS A 68 -20.74 31.88 -5.50
N ASP A 69 -21.31 32.05 -4.32
CA ASP A 69 -22.49 32.88 -4.10
C ASP A 69 -22.19 34.37 -4.29
N ASP A 70 -23.23 35.13 -4.64
CA ASP A 70 -23.13 36.58 -4.65
C ASP A 70 -22.89 37.12 -3.22
N PRO A 71 -21.98 38.09 -3.02
CA PRO A 71 -21.66 38.59 -1.69
C PRO A 71 -22.87 39.20 -0.98
N VAL A 72 -23.17 38.72 0.23
CA VAL A 72 -24.22 39.26 1.10
C VAL A 72 -23.62 40.01 2.29
N ARG A 73 -24.37 40.93 2.90
CA ARG A 73 -23.92 41.71 4.07
C ARG A 73 -24.44 41.18 5.41
N GLU A 74 -25.56 40.46 5.39
CA GLU A 74 -26.20 39.93 6.59
C GLU A 74 -25.81 38.46 6.77
N CYS A 75 -25.09 38.15 7.84
CA CYS A 75 -24.70 36.76 8.15
C CYS A 75 -25.93 35.85 8.38
N SER A 76 -27.01 36.40 8.93
CA SER A 76 -28.27 35.70 9.18
C SER A 76 -29.02 35.24 7.92
N SER A 77 -28.76 35.86 6.76
CA SER A 77 -29.42 35.47 5.51
C SER A 77 -28.74 34.27 4.82
N LEU A 78 -27.58 33.83 5.31
CA LEU A 78 -26.82 32.72 4.73
C LEU A 78 -27.34 31.36 5.19
N GLN A 79 -27.38 30.42 4.24
CA GLN A 79 -27.71 29.02 4.52
C GLN A 79 -26.43 28.19 4.62
N TRP A 80 -25.91 28.06 5.84
CA TRP A 80 -24.72 27.25 6.17
C TRP A 80 -25.05 25.75 6.10
N LYS A 81 -24.96 25.14 4.92
CA LYS A 81 -25.48 23.77 4.66
C LYS A 81 -24.44 22.79 4.10
N SER A 82 -23.22 23.24 3.83
CA SER A 82 -22.16 22.44 3.18
C SER A 82 -22.65 21.83 1.86
N SER A 83 -23.33 22.64 1.05
CA SER A 83 -24.11 22.20 -0.11
C SER A 83 -23.44 22.46 -1.46
N HIS A 84 -22.32 23.19 -1.48
CA HIS A 84 -21.65 23.62 -2.71
C HIS A 84 -20.76 22.54 -3.36
N GLY A 85 -20.82 21.27 -2.94
CA GLY A 85 -20.13 20.18 -3.64
C GLY A 85 -18.64 20.06 -3.31
N ASN A 86 -17.74 20.15 -4.30
CA ASN A 86 -16.29 20.03 -4.11
C ASN A 86 -15.64 21.39 -3.82
N THR A 87 -14.33 21.39 -3.56
CA THR A 87 -13.53 22.59 -3.23
C THR A 87 -12.88 23.16 -4.50
N HIS A 88 -13.46 24.22 -5.09
CA HIS A 88 -12.90 24.91 -6.27
C HIS A 88 -12.70 26.42 -6.03
N PRO A 89 -11.63 26.84 -5.35
CA PRO A 89 -11.42 28.25 -4.95
C PRO A 89 -11.32 29.23 -6.13
N LYS A 90 -10.98 28.74 -7.34
CA LYS A 90 -11.01 29.57 -8.57
C LYS A 90 -12.38 30.20 -8.83
N LYS A 91 -13.46 29.58 -8.38
CA LYS A 91 -14.83 30.08 -8.53
C LYS A 91 -15.05 31.41 -7.83
N ILE A 92 -14.31 31.68 -6.76
CA ILE A 92 -14.31 32.98 -6.07
C ILE A 92 -13.84 34.09 -7.02
N LEU A 93 -12.78 33.82 -7.80
CA LEU A 93 -12.17 34.79 -8.70
C LEU A 93 -12.88 34.88 -10.06
N GLU A 94 -13.50 33.80 -10.52
CA GLU A 94 -14.35 33.78 -11.72
C GLU A 94 -15.66 34.57 -11.51
N LYS A 95 -16.18 34.62 -10.28
CA LYS A 95 -17.39 35.37 -9.94
C LYS A 95 -17.11 36.87 -9.86
N LYS A 96 -17.58 37.62 -10.86
CA LYS A 96 -17.36 39.08 -10.99
C LYS A 96 -17.81 39.89 -9.76
N SER A 97 -18.88 39.51 -9.09
CA SER A 97 -19.40 40.19 -7.90
C SER A 97 -18.50 39.98 -6.69
N ALA A 98 -18.05 38.73 -6.44
CA ALA A 98 -17.07 38.40 -5.41
C ALA A 98 -15.73 39.10 -5.66
N LEU A 99 -15.19 39.04 -6.87
CA LEU A 99 -13.95 39.74 -7.23
C LEU A 99 -14.05 41.26 -7.01
N ARG A 100 -15.20 41.87 -7.32
CA ARG A 100 -15.43 43.30 -7.05
C ARG A 100 -15.50 43.59 -5.55
N ALA A 101 -16.06 42.69 -4.75
CA ALA A 101 -16.11 42.82 -3.30
C ALA A 101 -14.70 42.71 -2.69
N ILE A 102 -13.90 41.73 -3.12
CA ILE A 102 -12.48 41.55 -2.74
C ILE A 102 -11.69 42.84 -3.02
N LYS A 103 -11.79 43.40 -4.23
CA LYS A 103 -11.07 44.64 -4.58
C LYS A 103 -11.48 45.85 -3.74
N LYS A 104 -12.69 45.85 -3.18
CA LYS A 104 -13.22 46.91 -2.32
C LYS A 104 -13.00 46.67 -0.83
N SER A 105 -12.58 45.49 -0.41
CA SER A 105 -12.33 45.19 1.01
C SER A 105 -10.90 45.56 1.40
N ASP A 106 -10.72 46.03 2.63
CA ASP A 106 -9.40 46.31 3.20
C ASP A 106 -8.64 45.00 3.49
N VAL A 107 -9.37 43.95 3.87
CA VAL A 107 -8.84 42.60 4.12
C VAL A 107 -9.72 41.54 3.48
N TRP A 108 -9.09 40.47 2.97
CA TRP A 108 -9.76 39.27 2.48
C TRP A 108 -9.54 38.12 3.45
N ILE A 109 -10.61 37.49 3.93
CA ILE A 109 -10.55 36.27 4.73
C ILE A 109 -10.99 35.10 3.85
N LEU A 110 -10.11 34.10 3.73
CA LEU A 110 -10.37 32.85 3.03
C LEU A 110 -10.41 31.72 4.05
N SER A 111 -11.57 31.09 4.23
CA SER A 111 -11.77 29.97 5.15
C SER A 111 -11.97 28.67 4.38
N THR A 112 -11.37 27.57 4.83
CA THR A 112 -11.52 26.23 4.25
C THR A 112 -11.11 25.13 5.24
N ASP A 113 -11.56 23.90 4.98
CA ASP A 113 -11.05 22.67 5.60
C ASP A 113 -10.34 21.73 4.62
N GLY A 114 -10.33 22.11 3.33
CA GLY A 114 -10.07 21.21 2.23
C GLY A 114 -8.69 21.35 1.59
N GLU A 115 -8.34 20.32 0.82
CA GLU A 115 -7.17 20.25 -0.05
C GLU A 115 -7.59 20.44 -1.51
N ILE A 116 -6.76 21.14 -2.29
CA ILE A 116 -6.88 21.18 -3.74
C ILE A 116 -5.66 20.56 -4.40
N PHE A 117 -5.87 19.94 -5.56
CA PHE A 117 -4.81 19.33 -6.35
C PHE A 117 -3.88 20.38 -6.98
N ASP A 118 -2.63 20.00 -7.25
CA ASP A 118 -1.57 20.86 -7.81
C ASP A 118 -2.01 21.66 -9.04
N SER A 119 -2.78 21.05 -9.96
CA SER A 119 -3.28 21.76 -11.15
C SER A 119 -4.17 22.96 -10.80
N ALA A 120 -5.02 22.83 -9.77
CA ALA A 120 -5.89 23.90 -9.30
C ALA A 120 -5.10 25.02 -8.60
N ILE A 121 -3.99 24.70 -7.95
CA ILE A 121 -3.10 25.68 -7.29
C ILE A 121 -2.46 26.59 -8.35
N HIS A 122 -1.99 26.01 -9.45
CA HIS A 122 -1.40 26.74 -10.57
C HIS A 122 -2.42 27.65 -11.27
N GLU A 123 -3.62 27.14 -11.55
CA GLU A 123 -4.73 27.95 -12.10
C GLU A 123 -5.07 29.12 -11.17
N LEU A 124 -5.06 28.88 -9.85
CA LEU A 124 -5.34 29.92 -8.86
C LEU A 124 -4.26 31.00 -8.82
N ALA A 125 -2.98 30.62 -8.88
CA ALA A 125 -1.87 31.56 -8.94
C ALA A 125 -1.95 32.45 -10.20
N GLU A 126 -2.29 31.85 -11.35
CA GLU A 126 -2.50 32.59 -12.61
C GLU A 126 -3.67 33.58 -12.50
N LEU A 127 -4.79 33.18 -11.87
CA LEU A 127 -5.94 34.05 -11.66
C LEU A 127 -5.63 35.19 -10.67
N VAL A 128 -4.83 34.95 -9.63
CA VAL A 128 -4.38 35.99 -8.70
C VAL A 128 -3.57 37.07 -9.42
N ASP A 129 -2.62 36.64 -10.25
CA ASP A 129 -1.78 37.53 -11.04
C ASP A 129 -2.62 38.27 -12.10
N THR A 130 -3.48 37.56 -12.84
CA THR A 130 -4.34 38.13 -13.91
C THR A 130 -5.33 39.15 -13.38
N ASN A 131 -5.94 38.88 -12.22
CA ASN A 131 -6.94 39.77 -11.63
C ASN A 131 -6.32 40.89 -10.79
N ASN A 132 -4.99 40.83 -10.55
CA ASN A 132 -4.22 41.78 -9.75
C ASN A 132 -4.83 41.98 -8.37
N ILE A 133 -4.84 40.91 -7.57
CA ILE A 133 -5.39 40.90 -6.20
C ILE A 133 -4.35 40.54 -5.12
N ALA A 134 -3.10 40.28 -5.52
CA ALA A 134 -2.02 39.94 -4.60
C ALA A 134 -1.68 41.06 -3.60
N HIS A 135 -1.98 42.32 -3.93
CA HIS A 135 -1.73 43.48 -3.04
C HIS A 135 -2.82 43.65 -1.95
N ILE A 136 -3.78 42.72 -1.85
CA ILE A 136 -4.87 42.77 -0.87
C ILE A 136 -4.45 41.94 0.34
N PRO A 137 -4.39 42.53 1.56
CA PRO A 137 -4.09 41.78 2.77
C PRO A 137 -5.02 40.58 2.95
N ILE A 138 -4.45 39.40 3.20
CA ILE A 138 -5.22 38.15 3.28
C ILE A 138 -5.03 37.42 4.61
N ILE A 139 -6.12 36.92 5.18
CA ILE A 139 -6.13 35.99 6.31
C ILE A 139 -6.67 34.65 5.81
N PHE A 140 -5.83 33.64 5.81
CA PHE A 140 -6.16 32.27 5.46
C PHE A 140 -6.45 31.47 6.73
N LEU A 141 -7.71 31.12 6.94
CA LEU A 141 -8.20 30.35 8.07
C LEU A 141 -8.44 28.90 7.67
N ILE A 142 -7.71 27.98 8.28
CA ILE A 142 -7.86 26.54 8.07
C ILE A 142 -8.62 25.96 9.26
N VAL A 143 -9.75 25.33 9.03
CA VAL A 143 -10.53 24.68 10.09
C VAL A 143 -10.38 23.18 9.98
N GLY A 144 -9.95 22.52 11.06
CA GLY A 144 -9.68 21.09 11.00
C GLY A 144 -9.36 20.43 12.34
N SER A 145 -9.23 19.11 12.32
CA SER A 145 -8.69 18.35 13.45
C SER A 145 -7.17 18.39 13.44
N ARG A 146 -6.54 18.50 14.62
CA ARG A 146 -5.07 18.53 14.70
C ARG A 146 -4.48 17.22 14.20
N GLY A 147 -3.63 17.33 13.18
CA GLY A 147 -2.72 16.25 12.80
C GLY A 147 -1.62 16.02 13.85
N ARG A 148 -0.67 15.13 13.55
CA ARG A 148 0.47 14.84 14.45
C ARG A 148 1.32 16.08 14.75
N THR A 149 1.48 16.96 13.76
CA THR A 149 2.34 18.15 13.82
C THR A 149 1.73 19.28 12.99
N PRO A 150 1.94 20.56 13.33
CA PRO A 150 1.52 21.67 12.47
C PRO A 150 2.03 21.57 11.03
N ALA A 151 3.24 21.03 10.83
CA ALA A 151 3.85 20.84 9.52
C ALA A 151 3.02 20.02 8.52
N THR A 152 2.13 19.15 9.00
CA THR A 152 1.28 18.29 8.15
C THR A 152 -0.05 18.95 7.75
N THR A 153 -0.35 20.14 8.26
CA THR A 153 -1.58 20.88 7.90
C THR A 153 -1.53 21.25 6.43
N ASN A 154 -2.56 20.88 5.67
CA ASN A 154 -2.65 21.22 4.25
C ASN A 154 -2.94 22.73 4.10
N ILE A 155 -2.21 23.42 3.22
CA ILE A 155 -2.39 24.85 2.95
C ILE A 155 -2.57 25.15 1.46
N SER A 156 -2.84 24.13 0.65
CA SER A 156 -2.93 24.18 -0.81
C SER A 156 -3.89 25.26 -1.34
N VAL A 157 -5.02 25.46 -0.68
CA VAL A 157 -6.01 26.49 -1.06
C VAL A 157 -5.46 27.91 -0.88
N GLY A 158 -4.66 28.14 0.16
CA GLY A 158 -4.18 29.46 0.56
C GLY A 158 -2.79 29.82 0.03
N ILE A 159 -1.96 28.84 -0.35
CA ILE A 159 -0.54 29.05 -0.63
C ILE A 159 -0.28 30.02 -1.79
N SER A 160 -1.09 29.98 -2.85
CA SER A 160 -0.95 30.90 -3.99
C SER A 160 -1.16 32.36 -3.58
N PHE A 161 -2.06 32.61 -2.62
CA PHE A 161 -2.27 33.94 -2.08
C PHE A 161 -1.18 34.33 -1.09
N PHE A 162 -0.76 33.42 -0.21
CA PHE A 162 0.28 33.69 0.78
C PHE A 162 1.61 34.08 0.12
N VAL A 163 2.03 33.36 -0.93
CA VAL A 163 3.28 33.63 -1.64
C VAL A 163 3.22 34.92 -2.44
N GLY A 164 2.07 35.22 -3.04
CA GLY A 164 1.88 36.44 -3.85
C GLY A 164 1.71 37.71 -3.02
N SER A 165 1.17 37.62 -1.80
CA SER A 165 0.77 38.79 -1.03
C SER A 165 1.88 39.38 -0.17
N GLU A 166 1.85 40.71 0.01
CA GLU A 166 2.76 41.42 0.92
C GLU A 166 2.35 41.18 2.38
N ASP A 167 1.05 41.29 2.65
CA ASP A 167 0.44 41.07 3.96
C ASP A 167 -0.39 39.78 3.94
N ALA A 168 0.06 38.76 4.65
CA ALA A 168 -0.65 37.48 4.73
C ALA A 168 -0.57 36.84 6.12
N LEU A 169 -1.64 36.20 6.56
CA LEU A 169 -1.72 35.48 7.84
C LEU A 169 -2.33 34.10 7.63
N VAL A 170 -1.71 33.05 8.17
CA VAL A 170 -2.18 31.66 8.12
C VAL A 170 -2.54 31.21 9.54
N LEU A 171 -3.81 30.91 9.75
CA LEU A 171 -4.38 30.47 11.02
C LEU A 171 -4.92 29.06 10.89
N PHE A 172 -4.83 28.27 11.96
CA PHE A 172 -5.49 26.98 12.09
C PHE A 172 -6.42 26.97 13.29
N LYS A 173 -7.72 26.75 13.07
CA LYS A 173 -8.74 26.67 14.12
C LYS A 173 -9.13 25.21 14.36
N GLU A 174 -8.87 24.73 15.57
CA GLU A 174 -9.13 23.35 15.96
C GLU A 174 -10.63 23.09 16.16
N ILE A 175 -11.17 22.04 15.53
CA ILE A 175 -12.59 21.68 15.61
C ILE A 175 -13.04 21.39 17.07
N GLU A 176 -12.27 20.59 17.81
CA GLU A 176 -12.64 20.11 19.13
C GLU A 176 -12.70 21.24 20.17
N THR A 177 -11.66 22.06 20.24
CA THR A 177 -11.51 23.07 21.30
C THR A 177 -11.92 24.47 20.87
N GLY A 178 -11.93 24.77 19.56
CA GLY A 178 -12.10 26.12 19.04
C GLY A 178 -10.87 27.01 19.17
N ARG A 179 -9.72 26.47 19.61
CA ARG A 179 -8.45 27.22 19.72
C ARG A 179 -7.91 27.57 18.34
N ILE A 180 -7.30 28.75 18.23
CA ILE A 180 -6.63 29.23 17.02
C ILE A 180 -5.12 29.14 17.21
N TYR A 181 -4.43 28.49 16.27
CA TYR A 181 -2.98 28.41 16.20
C TYR A 181 -2.49 29.30 15.05
N LEU A 182 -1.52 30.16 15.31
CA LEU A 182 -0.85 30.93 14.27
C LEU A 182 0.23 30.07 13.62
N ILE A 183 0.06 29.75 12.33
CA ILE A 183 1.06 28.99 11.56
C ILE A 183 2.14 29.92 11.02
N CYS A 184 1.73 31.02 10.36
CA CYS A 184 2.65 32.01 9.83
C CYS A 184 1.99 33.37 9.60
N GLY A 185 2.72 34.47 9.76
CA GLY A 185 2.33 35.84 9.42
C GLY A 185 3.44 36.58 8.67
N LYS A 186 3.05 37.43 7.72
CA LYS A 186 3.93 38.27 6.89
C LYS A 186 3.39 39.71 6.86
N GLY A 187 4.28 40.68 6.65
CA GLY A 187 3.92 42.09 6.48
C GLY A 187 3.34 42.65 7.77
N CYS A 188 2.18 43.30 7.69
CA CYS A 188 1.49 43.87 8.84
C CYS A 188 1.10 42.85 9.92
N PHE A 189 1.05 41.55 9.59
CA PHE A 189 0.75 40.47 10.54
C PHE A 189 1.99 39.88 11.22
N ALA A 190 3.20 40.24 10.81
CA ALA A 190 4.44 39.74 11.40
C ALA A 190 4.55 39.93 12.93
N PRO A 191 4.06 41.04 13.55
CA PRO A 191 4.12 41.21 15.01
C PRO A 191 3.33 40.16 15.82
N LEU A 192 2.43 39.42 15.19
CA LEU A 192 1.71 38.31 15.84
C LEU A 192 2.61 37.08 16.04
N GLU A 193 3.70 36.95 15.28
CA GLU A 193 4.77 36.00 15.53
C GLU A 193 5.67 36.58 16.64
N ASN A 194 5.68 35.98 17.84
CA ASN A 194 6.55 36.45 18.93
C ASN A 194 8.01 36.52 18.44
N SER A 195 8.61 37.71 18.49
CA SER A 195 9.76 38.19 17.70
C SER A 195 11.13 37.57 18.00
N GLY A 196 11.23 36.28 18.35
CA GLY A 196 12.51 35.65 18.65
C GLY A 196 12.57 34.12 18.66
N VAL A 197 11.49 33.41 18.32
CA VAL A 197 11.49 31.94 18.30
C VAL A 197 11.45 31.45 16.86
N SER A 198 12.54 30.82 16.42
CA SER A 198 12.63 30.06 15.16
C SER A 198 11.35 29.23 14.95
N ARG A 199 10.72 29.35 13.77
CA ARG A 199 9.47 28.68 13.37
C ARG A 199 9.58 27.16 13.52
N ASP A 200 9.16 26.63 14.67
CA ASP A 200 9.21 25.21 14.95
C ASP A 200 7.83 24.55 14.74
N LEU A 201 7.61 24.03 13.53
CA LEU A 201 6.39 23.30 13.16
C LEU A 201 6.40 21.82 13.63
N ILE A 202 7.33 21.41 14.52
CA ILE A 202 7.41 20.04 15.03
C ILE A 202 6.26 19.76 16.02
N LEU A 203 5.85 20.73 16.85
CA LEU A 203 4.81 20.53 17.87
C LEU A 203 3.81 21.69 17.91
N TRP A 204 2.51 21.37 18.01
CA TRP A 204 1.44 22.36 18.15
C TRP A 204 1.62 23.29 19.36
N GLY A 205 2.21 22.79 20.45
CA GLY A 205 2.47 23.59 21.65
C GLY A 205 3.58 24.63 21.53
N LYS A 206 4.32 24.65 20.40
CA LYS A 206 5.35 25.67 20.12
C LYS A 206 4.81 26.86 19.33
N LEU A 207 3.61 26.75 18.75
CA LEU A 207 2.97 27.84 18.02
C LEU A 207 2.27 28.81 18.97
N PRO A 208 2.21 30.12 18.63
CA PRO A 208 1.30 31.04 19.31
C PRO A 208 -0.14 30.51 19.23
N VAL A 209 -0.79 30.39 20.39
CA VAL A 209 -2.14 29.84 20.51
C VAL A 209 -3.08 30.86 21.15
N PHE A 210 -4.28 30.96 20.60
CA PHE A 210 -5.36 31.74 21.14
C PHE A 210 -6.48 30.81 21.62
N ASN A 211 -6.97 31.04 22.83
CA ASN A 211 -7.98 30.17 23.45
C ASN A 211 -9.32 30.18 22.69
N ASN A 212 -9.64 31.29 22.02
CA ASN A 212 -10.85 31.51 21.24
C ASN A 212 -10.66 32.71 20.30
N ASP A 213 -11.70 33.02 19.51
CA ASP A 213 -11.71 34.12 18.55
C ASP A 213 -11.55 35.49 19.23
N ASP A 214 -12.19 35.72 20.38
CA ASP A 214 -12.11 37.00 21.13
C ASP A 214 -10.69 37.29 21.60
N HIS A 215 -9.97 36.28 22.10
CA HIS A 215 -8.56 36.41 22.51
C HIS A 215 -7.64 36.75 21.33
N PHE A 216 -7.92 36.21 20.13
CA PHE A 216 -7.20 36.58 18.91
C PHE A 216 -7.44 38.06 18.55
N PHE A 217 -8.69 38.53 18.55
CA PHE A 217 -9.01 39.94 18.23
C PHE A 217 -8.47 40.93 19.27
N GLN A 218 -8.52 40.57 20.54
CA GLN A 218 -7.90 41.33 21.61
C GLN A 218 -6.40 41.50 21.33
N ARG A 219 -5.70 40.41 21.00
CA ARG A 219 -4.26 40.47 20.71
C ARG A 219 -3.95 41.33 19.48
N CYS A 220 -4.73 41.22 18.41
CA CYS A 220 -4.59 42.09 17.24
C CYS A 220 -4.78 43.58 17.58
N SER A 221 -5.64 43.89 18.54
CA SER A 221 -5.86 45.26 19.01
C SER A 221 -4.71 45.75 19.91
N GLU A 222 -4.21 44.89 20.81
CA GLU A 222 -3.06 45.18 21.68
C GLU A 222 -1.79 45.48 20.87
N LEU A 223 -1.57 44.75 19.77
CA LEU A 223 -0.43 44.93 18.88
C LEU A 223 -0.64 46.02 17.82
N ASP A 224 -1.78 46.71 17.83
CA ASP A 224 -2.16 47.75 16.87
C ASP A 224 -1.95 47.31 15.40
N ILE A 225 -2.41 46.09 15.07
CA ILE A 225 -2.28 45.54 13.71
C ILE A 225 -3.12 46.40 12.74
N LYS A 226 -2.45 46.99 11.75
CA LYS A 226 -3.05 47.89 10.76
C LYS A 226 -2.94 47.32 9.35
N VAL A 227 -4.04 47.38 8.61
CA VAL A 227 -4.12 46.97 7.19
C VAL A 227 -4.35 48.19 6.31
N THR A 228 -3.87 48.11 5.07
CA THR A 228 -4.03 49.18 4.07
C THR A 228 -5.48 49.31 3.61
N LYS A 229 -6.01 50.53 3.58
CA LYS A 229 -7.38 50.78 3.09
C LYS A 229 -7.50 50.57 1.59
N ALA A 230 -8.63 50.04 1.14
CA ALA A 230 -8.88 49.73 -0.26
C ALA A 230 -8.63 50.89 -1.26
N PRO A 231 -9.00 52.17 -0.97
CA PRO A 231 -8.77 53.29 -1.88
C PRO A 231 -7.30 53.70 -2.03
N SER A 232 -6.44 53.31 -1.09
CA SER A 232 -5.05 53.75 -0.99
C SER A 232 -4.06 52.77 -1.60
N ARG A 233 -4.54 51.64 -2.15
CA ARG A 233 -3.69 50.60 -2.75
C ARG A 233 -3.30 50.97 -4.19
N SER A 234 -2.00 51.10 -4.46
CA SER A 234 -1.45 51.24 -5.81
C SER A 234 -1.49 49.88 -6.50
N GLY A 235 -2.37 49.71 -7.49
CA GLY A 235 -2.63 48.42 -8.12
C GLY A 235 -1.53 47.90 -9.06
N LYS A 236 -0.25 47.84 -8.65
CA LYS A 236 0.81 47.23 -9.46
C LYS A 236 1.88 46.54 -8.61
N SER A 237 1.85 45.21 -8.54
CA SER A 237 3.09 44.45 -8.40
C SER A 237 2.95 43.06 -9.04
N LYS A 238 3.53 42.89 -10.22
CA LYS A 238 3.96 41.55 -10.71
C LYS A 238 5.23 41.07 -9.98
N HIS A 239 5.78 41.90 -9.10
CA HIS A 239 7.04 41.67 -8.42
C HIS A 239 6.83 40.96 -7.08
N ILE A 240 7.83 40.19 -6.65
CA ILE A 240 7.82 39.46 -5.38
C ILE A 240 8.62 40.23 -4.33
N HIS A 241 8.09 40.25 -3.11
CA HIS A 241 8.79 40.72 -1.92
C HIS A 241 9.53 39.56 -1.23
N LEU A 242 10.87 39.64 -1.14
CA LEU A 242 11.72 38.57 -0.59
C LEU A 242 11.96 38.65 0.93
N GLY A 243 11.36 39.62 1.62
CA GLY A 243 11.40 39.71 3.09
C GLY A 243 12.30 40.83 3.60
N GLN A 244 12.30 41.04 4.93
CA GLN A 244 12.99 42.17 5.56
C GLN A 244 14.52 41.99 5.53
N GLU A 245 15.02 40.75 5.61
CA GLU A 245 16.45 40.46 5.49
C GLU A 245 16.99 40.92 4.12
N TRP A 246 16.29 40.57 3.04
CA TRP A 246 16.63 41.01 1.69
C TRP A 246 16.72 42.53 1.58
N GLU A 247 15.72 43.25 2.07
CA GLU A 247 15.69 44.72 2.02
C GLU A 247 16.78 45.37 2.87
N SER A 248 17.12 44.76 4.02
CA SER A 248 18.19 45.24 4.89
C SER A 248 19.57 45.16 4.21
N VAL A 249 19.82 44.07 3.47
CA VAL A 249 21.06 43.87 2.70
C VAL A 249 21.14 44.84 1.53
N GLN A 250 20.00 45.15 0.89
CA GLN A 250 19.94 46.10 -0.22
C GLN A 250 19.89 47.57 0.21
N GLY A 251 19.70 47.85 1.51
CA GLY A 251 19.59 49.19 2.09
C GLY A 251 18.34 49.98 1.68
N ARG A 252 17.38 49.35 0.97
CA ARG A 252 16.12 49.94 0.50
C ARG A 252 15.11 48.84 0.18
N PRO A 253 13.79 49.15 0.12
CA PRO A 253 12.80 48.21 -0.37
C PRO A 253 13.10 47.84 -1.84
N VAL A 254 13.32 46.56 -2.12
CA VAL A 254 13.61 46.05 -3.45
C VAL A 254 12.76 44.82 -3.72
N ARG A 255 11.96 44.88 -4.78
CA ARG A 255 11.15 43.76 -5.25
C ARG A 255 11.85 43.04 -6.42
N VAL A 256 11.55 41.76 -6.62
CA VAL A 256 12.13 40.95 -7.70
C VAL A 256 11.12 40.70 -8.81
N ASP A 257 11.54 40.98 -10.04
CA ASP A 257 10.84 40.56 -11.25
C ASP A 257 11.32 39.16 -11.67
N MET A 258 10.44 38.16 -11.59
CA MET A 258 10.77 36.77 -11.94
C MET A 258 11.11 36.60 -13.42
N ASP A 259 10.45 37.34 -14.30
CA ASP A 259 10.61 37.22 -15.75
C ASP A 259 11.96 37.77 -16.19
N LEU A 260 12.40 38.86 -15.58
CA LEU A 260 13.71 39.44 -15.83
C LEU A 260 14.83 38.66 -15.14
N LEU A 261 14.59 38.09 -13.95
CA LEU A 261 15.60 37.32 -13.22
C LEU A 261 16.04 36.07 -13.98
N SER A 262 15.10 35.31 -14.55
CA SER A 262 15.46 34.09 -15.30
C SER A 262 16.27 34.37 -16.57
N GLN A 263 16.26 35.62 -17.04
CA GLN A 263 16.99 36.10 -18.21
C GLN A 263 18.33 36.78 -17.85
N ALA A 264 18.65 36.95 -16.57
CA ALA A 264 19.78 37.77 -16.12
C ALA A 264 21.17 37.17 -16.40
N GLY A 265 21.27 35.91 -16.86
CA GLY A 265 22.55 35.24 -17.11
C GLY A 265 23.33 34.97 -15.82
N LEU A 266 24.67 35.07 -15.87
CA LEU A 266 25.53 34.86 -14.69
C LEU A 266 25.49 36.10 -13.78
N LEU A 267 25.02 35.91 -12.54
CA LEU A 267 24.98 36.96 -11.53
C LEU A 267 26.37 37.28 -10.99
N SER A 268 26.56 38.53 -10.55
CA SER A 268 27.72 38.93 -9.76
C SER A 268 27.83 38.07 -8.50
N ASN A 269 29.03 37.96 -7.91
CA ASN A 269 29.20 37.16 -6.69
C ASN A 269 28.40 37.71 -5.51
N GLU A 270 28.25 39.03 -5.42
CA GLU A 270 27.45 39.68 -4.38
C GLU A 270 25.96 39.40 -4.58
N ASP A 271 25.44 39.57 -5.79
CA ASP A 271 24.04 39.28 -6.11
C ASP A 271 23.70 37.80 -5.92
N ALA A 272 24.60 36.89 -6.32
CA ALA A 272 24.42 35.45 -6.11
C ALA A 272 24.42 35.10 -4.62
N CYS A 273 25.33 35.69 -3.82
CA CYS A 273 25.38 35.46 -2.38
C CYS A 273 24.11 35.95 -1.67
N ASN A 274 23.60 37.11 -2.06
CA ASN A 274 22.41 37.73 -1.46
C ASN A 274 21.13 37.00 -1.88
N LEU A 275 20.98 36.68 -3.18
CA LEU A 275 19.79 36.01 -3.71
C LEU A 275 19.67 34.57 -3.20
N PHE A 276 20.81 33.89 -3.01
CA PHE A 276 20.88 32.52 -2.47
C PHE A 276 20.98 32.45 -0.95
N ALA A 277 20.70 33.55 -0.24
CA ALA A 277 20.46 33.51 1.20
C ALA A 277 19.17 32.70 1.52
N GLU A 278 19.15 32.01 2.66
CA GLU A 278 18.15 30.99 3.00
C GLU A 278 16.70 31.51 2.91
N GLU A 279 16.38 32.65 3.54
CA GLU A 279 15.03 33.23 3.53
C GLU A 279 14.62 33.72 2.13
N SER A 280 15.50 34.51 1.51
CA SER A 280 15.26 35.14 0.19
C SER A 280 15.03 34.09 -0.89
N PHE A 281 15.88 33.06 -0.91
CA PHE A 281 15.79 31.99 -1.87
C PHE A 281 14.54 31.14 -1.68
N HIS A 282 14.18 30.83 -0.44
CA HIS A 282 13.01 30.00 -0.14
C HIS A 282 11.70 30.65 -0.62
N ILE A 283 11.53 31.95 -0.36
CA ILE A 283 10.37 32.73 -0.84
C ILE A 283 10.31 32.72 -2.38
N LEU A 284 11.45 32.96 -3.02
CA LEU A 284 11.54 32.96 -4.47
C LEU A 284 11.22 31.58 -5.07
N ALA A 285 11.78 30.51 -4.51
CA ALA A 285 11.58 29.14 -4.96
C ALA A 285 10.11 28.69 -4.79
N MET A 286 9.46 29.07 -3.67
CA MET A 286 8.01 28.85 -3.49
C MET A 286 7.19 29.56 -4.58
N ALA A 287 7.58 30.77 -4.96
CA ALA A 287 6.89 31.54 -6.00
C ALA A 287 7.06 30.95 -7.39
N PHE A 288 8.23 30.39 -7.72
CA PHE A 288 8.44 29.61 -8.94
C PHE A 288 7.65 28.29 -8.92
N LYS A 289 7.53 27.64 -7.76
CA LYS A 289 6.73 26.41 -7.60
C LYS A 289 5.24 26.65 -7.81
N THR A 290 4.64 27.63 -7.14
CA THR A 290 3.19 27.93 -7.27
C THR A 290 2.81 28.31 -8.70
N ARG A 291 3.73 28.91 -9.46
CA ARG A 291 3.54 29.29 -10.88
C ARG A 291 3.97 28.24 -11.90
N LYS A 292 4.34 27.03 -11.48
CA LYS A 292 4.79 25.93 -12.36
C LYS A 292 6.03 26.28 -13.21
N ARG A 293 6.91 27.14 -12.70
CA ARG A 293 8.14 27.60 -13.36
C ARG A 293 9.42 27.12 -12.65
N LEU A 294 9.30 26.13 -11.77
CA LEU A 294 10.43 25.56 -11.05
C LEU A 294 11.54 24.98 -11.97
N PRO A 295 11.24 24.35 -13.12
CA PRO A 295 12.28 23.89 -14.06
C PRO A 295 13.11 25.02 -14.69
N GLU A 296 12.47 26.15 -14.99
CA GLU A 296 13.14 27.36 -15.47
C GLU A 296 14.09 27.90 -14.40
N PHE A 297 13.62 28.00 -13.15
CA PHE A 297 14.44 28.47 -12.03
C PHE A 297 15.61 27.54 -11.72
N LYS A 298 15.40 26.21 -11.77
CA LYS A 298 16.47 25.21 -11.63
C LYS A 298 17.55 25.38 -12.69
N SER A 299 17.15 25.66 -13.93
CA SER A 299 18.09 25.89 -15.04
C SER A 299 18.90 27.16 -14.81
N PHE A 300 18.26 28.23 -14.33
CA PHE A 300 18.93 29.47 -13.95
C PHE A 300 19.93 29.27 -12.80
N VAL A 301 19.56 28.55 -11.74
CA VAL A 301 20.44 28.28 -10.59
C VAL A 301 21.63 27.39 -11.01
N LEU A 302 21.40 26.36 -11.84
CA LEU A 302 22.47 25.53 -12.39
C LEU A 302 23.48 26.35 -13.21
N ALA A 303 23.00 27.32 -13.99
CA ALA A 303 23.85 28.22 -14.77
C ALA A 303 24.75 29.13 -13.90
N GLN A 304 24.46 29.24 -12.59
CA GLN A 304 25.32 29.98 -11.66
C GLN A 304 26.52 29.17 -11.14
N LYS A 305 26.58 27.86 -11.37
CA LYS A 305 27.66 26.96 -10.89
C LYS A 305 28.91 27.07 -11.78
N ILE A 306 30.10 27.08 -11.17
CA ILE A 306 31.38 27.17 -11.89
C ILE A 306 32.08 25.80 -11.89
N GLU A 307 32.39 25.25 -13.07
CA GLU A 307 32.73 23.83 -13.30
C GLU A 307 34.07 23.31 -12.74
N GLN A 308 34.98 24.16 -12.25
CA GLN A 308 36.30 23.70 -11.79
C GLN A 308 36.68 24.26 -10.41
N CYS A 309 36.79 23.37 -9.42
CA CYS A 309 37.26 23.69 -8.08
C CYS A 309 38.24 22.66 -7.51
N GLY A 310 38.93 21.85 -8.32
CA GLY A 310 39.94 20.91 -7.79
C GLY A 310 40.91 20.33 -8.83
N PRO A 311 42.12 19.92 -8.42
CA PRO A 311 43.12 19.29 -9.29
C PRO A 311 42.72 17.85 -9.66
N LYS A 312 43.04 17.42 -10.89
CA LYS A 312 42.77 16.05 -11.40
C LYS A 312 43.97 15.13 -11.21
N PHE A 313 43.73 13.83 -11.06
CA PHE A 313 44.79 12.82 -11.08
C PHE A 313 45.21 12.59 -12.54
N GLU A 314 46.31 13.21 -12.95
CA GLU A 314 46.81 13.16 -14.32
C GLU A 314 47.91 12.10 -14.49
N ASP A 315 47.91 11.42 -15.64
CA ASP A 315 48.98 10.49 -16.00
C ASP A 315 50.18 11.24 -16.56
N ILE A 316 50.98 11.84 -15.67
CA ILE A 316 52.19 12.58 -16.06
C ILE A 316 53.37 11.67 -16.45
N SER A 317 53.31 10.38 -16.08
CA SER A 317 54.42 9.42 -16.23
C SER A 317 54.15 8.34 -17.30
N GLY A 318 53.07 8.45 -18.07
CA GLY A 318 52.77 7.56 -19.20
C GLY A 318 52.30 6.15 -18.82
N ALA A 319 51.76 5.97 -17.61
CA ALA A 319 51.25 4.70 -17.11
C ALA A 319 50.15 4.09 -18.01
N THR A 320 49.27 4.91 -18.59
CA THR A 320 48.22 4.45 -19.51
C THR A 320 48.81 3.84 -20.79
N GLY A 321 49.91 4.41 -21.29
CA GLY A 321 50.66 3.84 -22.42
C GLY A 321 51.27 2.49 -22.09
N ILE A 322 51.80 2.34 -20.87
CA ILE A 322 52.39 1.09 -20.38
C ILE A 322 51.32 0.00 -20.19
N ILE A 323 50.17 0.34 -19.59
CA ILE A 323 49.02 -0.58 -19.45
C ILE A 323 48.53 -1.04 -20.83
N SER A 324 48.46 -0.13 -21.80
CA SER A 324 48.06 -0.44 -23.17
C SER A 324 49.05 -1.38 -23.86
N ALA A 325 50.35 -1.24 -23.59
CA ALA A 325 51.40 -2.14 -24.09
C ALA A 325 51.33 -3.53 -23.43
N LEU A 326 51.07 -3.60 -22.12
CA LEU A 326 50.90 -4.86 -21.38
C LEU A 326 49.70 -5.69 -21.89
N ASN A 327 48.62 -5.01 -22.31
CA ASN A 327 47.43 -5.67 -22.87
C ASN A 327 47.60 -6.16 -24.33
N GLN A 328 48.66 -5.75 -25.03
CA GLN A 328 48.95 -6.23 -26.38
C GLN A 328 49.68 -7.57 -26.27
N ASN A 329 48.98 -8.66 -26.65
CA ASN A 329 49.36 -10.09 -26.56
C ASN A 329 50.64 -10.54 -27.32
N ARG A 330 51.69 -9.70 -27.40
CA ARG A 330 52.92 -9.95 -28.18
C ARG A 330 54.23 -9.71 -27.41
N ALA A 331 54.19 -9.25 -26.16
CA ALA A 331 55.40 -9.06 -25.37
C ALA A 331 55.96 -10.40 -24.86
N SER A 332 57.27 -10.57 -24.96
CA SER A 332 57.97 -11.67 -24.28
C SER A 332 57.84 -11.56 -22.76
N GLU A 333 58.00 -12.67 -22.03
CA GLU A 333 57.93 -12.69 -20.56
C GLU A 333 58.89 -11.67 -19.92
N GLN A 334 60.07 -11.49 -20.54
CA GLN A 334 61.08 -10.52 -20.10
C GLN A 334 60.67 -9.06 -20.38
N GLU A 335 60.01 -8.78 -21.50
CA GLU A 335 59.44 -7.46 -21.81
C GLU A 335 58.25 -7.12 -20.92
N GLN A 336 57.42 -8.11 -20.58
CA GLN A 336 56.32 -7.93 -19.62
C GLN A 336 56.84 -7.54 -18.23
N MET A 337 57.90 -8.19 -17.74
CA MET A 337 58.51 -7.84 -16.46
C MET A 337 59.07 -6.40 -16.45
N ILE A 338 59.68 -5.96 -17.55
CA ILE A 338 60.19 -4.59 -17.69
C ILE A 338 59.04 -3.58 -17.69
N LEU A 339 58.00 -3.83 -18.48
CA LEU A 339 56.81 -2.96 -18.53
C LEU A 339 56.08 -2.89 -17.17
N GLN A 340 56.00 -4.00 -16.43
CA GLN A 340 55.42 -4.03 -15.09
C GLN A 340 56.24 -3.23 -14.08
N ALA A 341 57.58 -3.31 -14.13
CA ALA A 341 58.45 -2.50 -13.29
C ALA A 341 58.31 -1.00 -13.60
N GLN A 342 58.27 -0.63 -14.89
CA GLN A 342 58.04 0.75 -15.34
C GLN A 342 56.67 1.27 -14.91
N LEU A 343 55.63 0.41 -14.95
CA LEU A 343 54.28 0.77 -14.50
C LEU A 343 54.25 1.12 -13.01
N ARG A 344 54.93 0.34 -12.17
CA ARG A 344 55.03 0.62 -10.72
C ARG A 344 55.72 1.96 -10.45
N GLU A 345 56.79 2.26 -11.17
CA GLU A 345 57.49 3.55 -11.03
C GLU A 345 56.63 4.73 -11.50
N ALA A 346 55.90 4.56 -12.62
CA ALA A 346 54.96 5.56 -13.12
C ALA A 346 53.81 5.81 -12.13
N HIS A 347 53.31 4.76 -11.46
CA HIS A 347 52.29 4.88 -10.41
C HIS A 347 52.76 5.71 -9.20
N VAL A 348 54.01 5.54 -8.77
CA VAL A 348 54.59 6.34 -7.65
C VAL A 348 54.66 7.81 -8.05
N ARG A 349 55.22 8.12 -9.22
CA ARG A 349 55.40 9.50 -9.69
C ARG A 349 54.07 10.24 -9.92
N ASN A 350 53.06 9.58 -10.49
CA ASN A 350 51.72 10.17 -10.66
C ASN A 350 51.07 10.51 -9.31
N ARG A 351 51.29 9.67 -8.28
CA ARG A 351 50.77 9.89 -6.92
C ARG A 351 51.40 11.13 -6.28
N GLU A 352 52.71 11.27 -6.36
CA GLU A 352 53.44 12.42 -5.79
C GLU A 352 53.05 13.75 -6.45
N HIS A 353 52.88 13.77 -7.77
CA HIS A 353 52.47 14.98 -8.48
C HIS A 353 51.06 15.42 -8.10
N TYR A 354 50.12 14.48 -8.03
CA TYR A 354 48.76 14.77 -7.62
C TYR A 354 48.68 15.34 -6.20
N GLN A 355 49.44 14.77 -5.25
CA GLN A 355 49.50 15.26 -3.87
C GLN A 355 49.99 16.72 -3.80
N ARG A 356 50.97 17.09 -4.63
CA ARG A 356 51.50 18.46 -4.69
C ARG A 356 50.46 19.45 -5.23
N SER A 357 49.79 19.11 -6.33
CA SER A 357 48.77 19.97 -6.96
C SER A 357 47.57 20.24 -6.03
N VAL A 358 47.21 19.28 -5.17
CA VAL A 358 46.15 19.45 -4.16
C VAL A 358 46.52 20.49 -3.12
N ILE A 359 47.75 20.47 -2.60
CA ILE A 359 48.23 21.42 -1.56
C ILE A 359 48.27 22.84 -2.14
N GLU A 360 48.75 23.01 -3.36
CA GLU A 360 48.80 24.32 -4.03
C GLU A 360 47.41 24.89 -4.30
N PHE A 361 46.42 24.03 -4.57
CA PHE A 361 45.05 24.45 -4.83
C PHE A 361 44.30 24.86 -3.55
N SER A 362 44.53 24.18 -2.41
CA SER A 362 43.85 24.47 -1.14
C SER A 362 44.19 25.83 -0.55
N ASP A 363 45.35 26.41 -0.91
CA ASP A 363 45.84 27.68 -0.35
C ASP A 363 45.42 28.92 -1.18
N SER A 364 44.62 28.77 -2.24
CA SER A 364 44.26 29.85 -3.17
C SER A 364 43.01 30.66 -2.75
N PRO A 365 43.07 32.01 -2.64
CA PRO A 365 41.92 32.86 -2.33
C PRO A 365 40.78 32.80 -3.36
N VAL A 366 41.14 32.60 -4.63
CA VAL A 366 40.18 32.44 -5.74
C VAL A 366 39.42 31.12 -5.59
N ALA A 367 40.09 30.06 -5.13
CA ALA A 367 39.45 28.77 -4.87
C ALA A 367 38.42 28.89 -3.73
N HIS A 368 38.70 29.65 -2.67
CA HIS A 368 37.73 29.88 -1.58
C HIS A 368 36.46 30.61 -2.04
N LEU A 369 36.57 31.63 -2.89
CA LEU A 369 35.42 32.36 -3.40
C LEU A 369 34.56 31.50 -4.34
N LEU A 370 35.19 30.74 -5.23
CA LEU A 370 34.50 29.80 -6.12
C LEU A 370 33.82 28.66 -5.35
N HIS A 371 34.49 28.14 -4.31
CA HIS A 371 33.95 27.13 -3.43
C HIS A 371 32.71 27.62 -2.67
N ASN A 372 32.76 28.83 -2.08
CA ASN A 372 31.61 29.43 -1.38
C ASN A 372 30.42 29.64 -2.32
N ARG A 373 30.66 30.16 -3.53
CA ARG A 373 29.62 30.31 -4.55
C ARG A 373 28.97 28.98 -4.90
N ASN A 374 29.76 27.96 -5.23
CA ASN A 374 29.25 26.63 -5.56
C ASN A 374 28.50 26.00 -4.39
N GLN A 375 28.98 26.17 -3.15
CA GLN A 375 28.30 25.71 -1.94
C GLN A 375 26.91 26.34 -1.79
N ARG A 376 26.77 27.65 -2.08
CA ARG A 376 25.46 28.35 -2.06
C ARG A 376 24.54 27.88 -3.17
N VAL A 377 25.07 27.69 -4.38
CA VAL A 377 24.32 27.14 -5.52
C VAL A 377 23.84 25.72 -5.21
N ASP A 378 24.68 24.88 -4.62
CA ASP A 378 24.30 23.54 -4.20
C ASP A 378 23.27 23.56 -3.07
N SER A 379 23.36 24.52 -2.15
CA SER A 379 22.31 24.77 -1.16
C SER A 379 20.98 25.16 -1.79
N ALA A 380 21.00 26.07 -2.76
CA ALA A 380 19.83 26.49 -3.52
C ALA A 380 19.20 25.33 -4.32
N LEU A 381 20.01 24.50 -4.98
CA LEU A 381 19.53 23.32 -5.70
C LEU A 381 18.88 22.29 -4.78
N ARG A 382 19.43 22.09 -3.57
CA ARG A 382 18.81 21.25 -2.53
C ARG A 382 17.41 21.75 -2.18
N VAL A 383 17.27 23.06 -1.90
CA VAL A 383 15.96 23.66 -1.58
C VAL A 383 14.97 23.50 -2.75
N ILE A 384 15.40 23.68 -4.01
CA ILE A 384 14.53 23.45 -5.19
C ILE A 384 14.04 22.00 -5.24
N GLN A 385 14.91 21.02 -5.00
CA GLN A 385 14.53 19.61 -5.07
C GLN A 385 13.62 19.18 -3.91
N GLU A 386 13.86 19.72 -2.70
CA GLU A 386 12.94 19.55 -1.57
C GLU A 386 11.56 20.16 -1.90
N LEU A 387 11.54 21.28 -2.62
CA LEU A 387 10.31 21.90 -3.12
C LEU A 387 9.65 21.09 -4.24
N GLU A 388 10.39 20.45 -5.15
CA GLU A 388 9.83 19.58 -6.20
C GLU A 388 9.06 18.38 -5.62
N THR A 389 9.56 17.81 -4.52
CA THR A 389 8.99 16.59 -3.90
C THR A 389 8.00 16.86 -2.77
N SER A 390 8.00 18.07 -2.21
CA SER A 390 7.06 18.43 -1.13
C SER A 390 5.64 18.68 -1.64
N GLY A 391 4.64 18.22 -0.90
CA GLY A 391 3.26 18.68 -1.10
C GLY A 391 3.04 20.10 -0.57
N PHE A 392 1.85 20.66 -0.78
CA PHE A 392 1.48 22.00 -0.31
C PHE A 392 0.93 21.99 1.13
N ASN A 393 1.77 21.55 2.06
CA ASN A 393 1.50 21.56 3.50
C ASN A 393 2.31 22.64 4.22
N ALA A 394 1.94 22.95 5.47
CA ALA A 394 2.55 24.03 6.25
C ALA A 394 4.07 23.88 6.42
N SER A 395 4.64 22.67 6.28
CA SER A 395 6.09 22.47 6.28
C SER A 395 6.81 23.32 5.22
N ILE A 396 6.15 23.59 4.09
CA ILE A 396 6.67 24.44 3.02
C ILE A 396 6.90 25.89 3.46
N LEU A 397 6.21 26.38 4.52
CA LEU A 397 6.35 27.76 4.99
C LEU A 397 7.53 27.97 5.95
N SER A 398 8.05 26.89 6.54
CA SER A 398 9.05 26.97 7.60
C SER A 398 10.49 27.11 7.12
N GLY A 399 10.75 27.11 5.80
CA GLY A 399 12.10 27.02 5.21
C GLY A 399 12.82 25.69 5.49
N ARG A 400 12.39 24.98 6.54
CA ARG A 400 12.81 23.66 6.97
C ARG A 400 11.84 22.63 6.42
N ALA A 401 11.83 22.45 5.10
CA ALA A 401 11.27 21.24 4.48
C ALA A 401 12.17 20.01 4.81
N SER A 402 12.49 19.81 6.10
CA SER A 402 13.29 18.74 6.68
C SER A 402 12.50 17.43 6.65
N ARG A 403 12.24 16.91 5.45
CA ARG A 403 11.80 15.54 5.22
C ARG A 403 12.19 14.98 3.85
N ALA A 404 12.63 15.83 2.92
CA ALA A 404 13.07 15.44 1.57
C ALA A 404 14.60 15.40 1.41
N GLY A 405 15.37 15.29 2.51
CA GLY A 405 16.82 15.02 2.48
C GLY A 405 17.17 13.61 2.02
N ARG A 406 16.50 13.11 0.98
CA ARG A 406 16.60 11.72 0.53
C ARG A 406 17.45 11.55 -0.72
N THR A 407 17.65 12.59 -1.52
CA THR A 407 18.52 12.51 -2.70
C THR A 407 19.15 13.89 -2.97
N ASN A 408 20.46 14.10 -2.75
CA ASN A 408 21.17 15.34 -3.11
C ASN A 408 21.95 15.15 -4.41
N PRO A 409 21.78 15.85 -5.53
CA PRO A 409 22.69 15.69 -6.67
C PRO A 409 24.14 16.09 -6.31
N VAL A 410 25.00 15.10 -6.03
CA VAL A 410 26.45 15.16 -6.24
C VAL A 410 26.61 15.31 -7.75
N THR A 411 26.68 16.54 -8.23
CA THR A 411 27.09 16.79 -9.62
C THR A 411 28.39 16.04 -9.89
N LYS A 412 28.56 15.50 -11.10
CA LYS A 412 29.74 14.75 -11.59
C LYS A 412 31.11 15.46 -11.36
N THR A 413 31.09 16.70 -10.86
CA THR A 413 32.21 17.58 -10.55
C THR A 413 32.63 17.61 -9.07
N GLU A 414 31.86 17.04 -8.13
CA GLU A 414 32.34 16.75 -6.76
C GLU A 414 33.16 15.44 -6.76
N ILE A 415 34.28 15.44 -7.48
CA ILE A 415 35.26 14.37 -7.33
C ILE A 415 35.91 14.62 -5.97
N THR A 416 35.47 13.86 -4.95
CA THR A 416 36.19 13.81 -3.67
C THR A 416 37.65 13.43 -4.01
N PRO A 417 38.64 14.28 -3.68
CA PRO A 417 39.98 14.08 -4.17
C PRO A 417 40.55 12.77 -3.63
N VAL A 418 41.34 12.07 -4.44
CA VAL A 418 41.95 10.77 -4.09
C VAL A 418 42.88 10.91 -2.87
N THR A 419 43.36 12.12 -2.55
CA THR A 419 44.15 12.43 -1.35
C THR A 419 43.39 12.33 -0.04
N SER A 420 42.05 12.31 -0.07
CA SER A 420 41.25 12.04 1.12
C SER A 420 41.28 10.56 1.56
N LEU A 421 41.74 9.66 0.67
CA LEU A 421 41.85 8.24 0.96
C LEU A 421 43.11 7.94 1.76
N ASP A 422 42.91 7.25 2.88
CA ASP A 422 43.96 6.53 3.58
C ASP A 422 44.16 5.15 2.92
N LEU A 423 45.07 5.13 1.94
CA LEU A 423 45.47 3.90 1.24
C LEU A 423 46.49 3.06 2.03
N GLU A 424 47.13 3.65 3.05
CA GLU A 424 48.14 2.96 3.87
C GLU A 424 47.53 2.31 5.13
N GLY A 425 46.31 2.70 5.51
CA GLY A 425 45.53 2.09 6.57
C GLY A 425 45.03 0.67 6.28
N ILE A 426 44.05 0.23 7.08
CA ILE A 426 43.44 -1.10 6.97
C ILE A 426 42.77 -1.24 5.60
N ALA A 427 43.25 -2.18 4.78
CA ALA A 427 42.77 -2.43 3.42
C ALA A 427 42.88 -3.91 3.06
N PHE A 428 42.07 -4.36 2.10
CA PHE A 428 42.26 -5.66 1.48
C PHE A 428 43.35 -5.54 0.41
N ARG A 429 44.45 -6.25 0.62
CA ARG A 429 45.60 -6.27 -0.28
C ARG A 429 45.82 -7.65 -0.86
N ALA A 430 46.12 -7.70 -2.15
CA ALA A 430 46.37 -8.95 -2.86
C ALA A 430 47.25 -8.71 -4.11
N PRO A 431 47.75 -9.77 -4.75
CA PRO A 431 48.48 -9.66 -6.00
C PRO A 431 47.62 -9.05 -7.12
N CYS A 432 48.18 -8.10 -7.86
CA CYS A 432 47.53 -7.52 -9.02
C CYS A 432 48.00 -8.17 -10.33
N PHE A 433 47.07 -8.70 -11.12
CA PHE A 433 47.37 -9.37 -12.39
C PHE A 433 47.83 -8.45 -13.53
N ILE A 434 47.77 -7.12 -13.37
CA ILE A 434 48.28 -6.16 -14.37
C ILE A 434 49.70 -5.72 -14.02
N CYS A 435 49.90 -5.12 -12.85
CA CYS A 435 51.20 -4.57 -12.45
C CYS A 435 52.11 -5.56 -11.71
N CYS A 436 51.62 -6.77 -11.43
CA CYS A 436 52.32 -7.81 -10.65
C CYS A 436 52.89 -7.29 -9.32
N GLY A 437 52.19 -6.35 -8.67
CA GLY A 437 52.48 -5.98 -7.29
C GLY A 437 51.85 -7.01 -6.36
N ASP A 438 52.63 -7.56 -5.43
CA ASP A 438 52.20 -8.67 -4.56
C ASP A 438 51.26 -8.24 -3.42
N ASN A 439 51.24 -6.95 -3.07
CA ASN A 439 50.55 -6.41 -1.89
C ASN A 439 49.83 -5.09 -2.19
N GLU A 440 49.07 -5.07 -3.27
CA GLU A 440 48.39 -3.87 -3.76
C GLU A 440 46.98 -3.74 -3.20
N VAL A 441 46.52 -2.50 -2.98
CA VAL A 441 45.12 -2.23 -2.59
C VAL A 441 44.20 -2.56 -3.76
N MET A 442 43.34 -3.55 -3.56
CA MET A 442 42.39 -4.01 -4.58
C MET A 442 41.25 -3.01 -4.80
N SER A 443 40.53 -3.14 -5.90
CA SER A 443 39.39 -2.28 -6.23
C SER A 443 38.16 -3.05 -6.70
N ILE A 444 36.99 -2.47 -6.45
CA ILE A 444 35.70 -2.88 -7.00
C ILE A 444 35.28 -1.82 -8.00
N CYS A 445 35.12 -2.22 -9.26
CA CYS A 445 34.79 -1.29 -10.33
C CYS A 445 33.31 -1.41 -10.71
N LEU A 446 32.67 -0.25 -10.87
CA LEU A 446 31.26 -0.14 -11.19
C LEU A 446 31.09 0.38 -12.62
N LYS A 447 30.32 -0.37 -13.41
CA LYS A 447 29.93 -0.05 -14.78
C LYS A 447 28.92 1.08 -14.84
N GLU A 448 28.80 1.66 -16.02
CA GLU A 448 27.71 2.58 -16.33
C GLU A 448 26.35 1.87 -16.25
N LEU A 449 25.47 2.41 -15.40
CA LEU A 449 24.06 2.04 -15.33
C LEU A 449 23.26 2.91 -16.29
N ASP A 450 22.21 2.34 -16.87
CA ASP A 450 21.27 3.12 -17.67
C ASP A 450 20.54 4.19 -16.83
N ALA A 451 20.01 5.20 -17.53
CA ALA A 451 19.29 6.32 -16.91
C ALA A 451 17.99 5.88 -16.20
N GLU A 452 17.46 4.69 -16.50
CA GLU A 452 16.26 4.15 -15.86
C GLU A 452 16.59 3.58 -14.46
N ASN A 453 17.63 2.77 -14.36
CA ASN A 453 18.05 2.14 -13.10
C ASN A 453 18.59 3.17 -12.11
N THR A 454 19.34 4.18 -12.58
CA THR A 454 19.80 5.28 -11.70
C THR A 454 18.64 6.11 -11.14
N ARG A 455 17.58 6.36 -11.93
CA ARG A 455 16.35 7.02 -11.46
C ARG A 455 15.54 6.13 -10.50
N ARG A 456 15.55 4.81 -10.70
CA ARG A 456 14.90 3.88 -9.76
C ARG A 456 15.61 3.82 -8.42
N ASN A 457 16.94 3.82 -8.42
CA ASN A 457 17.76 3.84 -7.22
C ASN A 457 17.54 5.09 -6.37
N THR A 458 16.97 6.16 -6.93
CA THR A 458 16.63 7.42 -6.26
C THR A 458 15.14 7.56 -5.95
N SER A 459 14.33 6.54 -6.23
CA SER A 459 12.89 6.56 -5.98
C SER A 459 12.54 6.43 -4.49
N ASP A 460 11.33 6.88 -4.13
CA ASP A 460 10.76 6.68 -2.78
C ASP A 460 10.76 5.23 -2.31
N PHE A 461 10.68 4.28 -3.25
CA PHE A 461 10.76 2.86 -2.95
C PHE A 461 12.18 2.46 -2.54
N ALA A 462 13.19 2.84 -3.32
CA ALA A 462 14.60 2.56 -3.02
C ALA A 462 15.05 3.19 -1.70
N LEU A 463 14.54 4.39 -1.40
CA LEU A 463 14.79 5.10 -0.15
C LEU A 463 14.21 4.40 1.08
N LYS A 464 13.05 3.76 0.94
CA LYS A 464 12.41 3.00 2.03
C LYS A 464 12.96 1.59 2.14
N PHE A 465 13.38 1.00 1.03
CA PHE A 465 13.74 -0.41 0.92
C PHE A 465 15.02 -0.63 0.09
N PRO A 466 16.16 -0.05 0.50
CA PRO A 466 17.40 -0.08 -0.28
C PRO A 466 17.91 -1.51 -0.52
N LEU A 467 17.74 -2.42 0.45
CA LEU A 467 18.09 -3.83 0.30
C LEU A 467 17.23 -4.58 -0.75
N ALA A 468 16.05 -4.07 -1.07
CA ALA A 468 15.20 -4.67 -2.10
C ALA A 468 15.59 -4.18 -3.50
N GLU A 469 15.95 -2.90 -3.62
CA GLU A 469 16.34 -2.30 -4.91
C GLU A 469 17.72 -2.77 -5.36
N GLY A 470 18.68 -2.91 -4.43
CA GLY A 470 20.07 -3.28 -4.76
C GLY A 470 20.19 -4.60 -5.53
N ALA A 471 19.32 -5.57 -5.26
CA ALA A 471 19.31 -6.87 -5.94
C ALA A 471 19.13 -6.79 -7.46
N ARG A 472 18.57 -5.68 -7.99
CA ARG A 472 18.37 -5.48 -9.43
C ARG A 472 19.61 -4.95 -10.13
N ASN A 473 20.53 -4.35 -9.38
CA ASN A 473 21.72 -3.71 -9.90
C ASN A 473 22.94 -4.66 -9.99
N VAL A 474 22.76 -5.97 -9.91
CA VAL A 474 23.86 -6.96 -9.94
C VAL A 474 24.83 -6.82 -11.11
N ASN A 475 24.36 -6.35 -12.25
CA ASN A 475 25.17 -6.18 -13.45
C ASN A 475 26.09 -4.95 -13.39
N VAL A 476 25.96 -4.09 -12.37
CA VAL A 476 26.80 -2.90 -12.23
C VAL A 476 28.24 -3.26 -11.84
N VAL A 477 28.45 -4.34 -11.10
CA VAL A 477 29.80 -4.74 -10.68
C VAL A 477 30.52 -5.38 -11.87
N SER A 478 31.70 -4.85 -12.23
CA SER A 478 32.60 -5.48 -13.20
C SER A 478 33.26 -6.71 -12.60
N SER A 479 33.50 -7.73 -13.42
CA SER A 479 34.23 -8.93 -13.00
C SER A 479 35.74 -8.69 -12.85
N GLN A 480 36.25 -7.51 -13.22
CA GLN A 480 37.66 -7.20 -13.04
C GLN A 480 38.03 -7.08 -11.55
N ASN A 481 39.20 -7.61 -11.19
CA ASN A 481 39.75 -7.52 -9.85
C ASN A 481 41.23 -7.13 -9.94
N VAL A 482 41.46 -5.83 -10.03
CA VAL A 482 42.79 -5.23 -10.23
C VAL A 482 43.05 -4.19 -9.15
N CYS A 483 44.31 -3.77 -8.97
CA CYS A 483 44.61 -2.75 -7.97
C CYS A 483 43.97 -1.41 -8.33
N PHE A 484 43.72 -0.60 -7.29
CA PHE A 484 43.06 0.69 -7.42
C PHE A 484 43.74 1.63 -8.43
N GLN A 485 45.07 1.65 -8.49
CA GLN A 485 45.82 2.50 -9.42
C GLN A 485 45.68 2.05 -10.88
N CYS A 486 45.78 0.74 -11.14
CA CYS A 486 45.57 0.19 -12.46
C CYS A 486 44.14 0.43 -12.97
N ALA A 487 43.14 0.37 -12.09
CA ALA A 487 41.75 0.66 -12.45
C ALA A 487 41.52 2.14 -12.79
N LEU A 488 42.10 3.09 -12.03
CA LEU A 488 41.94 4.52 -12.29
C LEU A 488 42.55 4.95 -13.64
N LEU A 489 43.68 4.35 -14.03
CA LEU A 489 44.42 4.71 -15.24
C LEU A 489 43.88 4.05 -16.52
N GLY A 490 42.79 3.28 -16.41
CA GLY A 490 42.06 2.68 -17.53
C GLY A 490 41.21 3.67 -18.34
N ASN A 491 41.30 4.99 -18.08
CA ASN A 491 40.53 6.05 -18.76
C ASN A 491 39.01 5.80 -18.76
N GLY A 492 38.47 5.28 -17.66
CA GLY A 492 37.04 4.96 -17.55
C GLY A 492 36.65 3.68 -18.30
N LEU A 493 37.60 2.83 -18.69
CA LEU A 493 37.36 1.50 -19.24
C LEU A 493 37.93 0.40 -18.34
N SER A 494 37.22 -0.73 -18.26
CA SER A 494 37.71 -1.95 -17.61
C SER A 494 38.74 -2.67 -18.48
N ILE A 495 39.45 -3.65 -17.91
CA ILE A 495 40.32 -4.56 -18.70
C ILE A 495 39.57 -5.33 -19.79
N TYR A 496 38.25 -5.46 -19.64
CA TYR A 496 37.36 -6.08 -20.61
C TYR A 496 36.70 -5.05 -21.56
N LYS A 497 37.16 -3.79 -21.53
CA LYS A 497 36.63 -2.67 -22.32
C LYS A 497 35.18 -2.29 -21.98
N GLU A 498 34.73 -2.56 -20.77
CA GLU A 498 33.44 -2.07 -20.26
C GLU A 498 33.59 -0.62 -19.78
N THR A 499 32.61 0.26 -20.06
CA THR A 499 32.60 1.62 -19.53
C THR A 499 32.38 1.63 -18.02
N LEU A 500 33.30 2.22 -17.28
CA LEU A 500 33.29 2.37 -15.84
C LEU A 500 32.82 3.77 -15.44
N THR A 501 31.96 3.82 -14.44
CA THR A 501 31.49 5.08 -13.83
C THR A 501 32.16 5.37 -12.49
N ALA A 502 32.60 4.33 -11.78
CA ALA A 502 33.29 4.50 -10.51
C ALA A 502 34.30 3.38 -10.23
N VAL A 503 35.32 3.72 -9.46
CA VAL A 503 36.36 2.80 -8.98
C VAL A 503 36.45 2.93 -7.47
N ILE A 504 36.11 1.86 -6.74
CA ILE A 504 36.04 1.86 -5.28
C ILE A 504 37.25 1.11 -4.73
N PRO A 505 38.14 1.75 -3.95
CA PRO A 505 39.23 1.07 -3.28
C PRO A 505 38.70 0.21 -2.14
N VAL A 506 39.29 -0.97 -1.94
CA VAL A 506 38.89 -1.89 -0.86
C VAL A 506 39.69 -1.57 0.39
N VAL A 507 39.34 -0.43 0.98
CA VAL A 507 39.92 0.14 2.20
C VAL A 507 38.87 0.22 3.29
N SER A 508 39.29 0.45 4.54
CA SER A 508 38.39 0.49 5.66
C SER A 508 37.35 1.62 5.53
N TYR A 509 36.08 1.29 5.77
CA TYR A 509 34.95 2.22 5.64
C TYR A 509 34.82 3.12 6.89
N ASN A 510 35.81 3.98 7.13
CA ASN A 510 35.86 4.96 8.23
C ASN A 510 35.62 6.39 7.72
N ASP A 511 35.52 7.39 8.60
CA ASP A 511 35.21 8.78 8.19
C ASP A 511 36.18 9.38 7.16
N HIS A 512 37.44 8.92 7.12
CA HIS A 512 38.44 9.37 6.14
C HIS A 512 38.11 8.83 4.74
N ASN A 513 37.93 7.52 4.61
CA ASN A 513 37.69 6.86 3.32
C ASN A 513 36.22 6.92 2.86
N ARG A 514 35.28 7.02 3.81
CA ARG A 514 33.84 6.96 3.58
C ARG A 514 33.38 8.03 2.60
N ARG A 515 33.89 9.27 2.71
CA ARG A 515 33.49 10.35 1.80
C ARG A 515 33.77 10.02 0.34
N TYR A 516 34.96 9.47 0.06
CA TYR A 516 35.32 9.05 -1.29
C TYR A 516 34.46 7.87 -1.75
N ILE A 517 34.33 6.83 -0.92
CA ILE A 517 33.55 5.64 -1.26
C ILE A 517 32.08 6.01 -1.54
N ASP A 518 31.47 6.82 -0.68
CA ASP A 518 30.09 7.29 -0.85
C ASP A 518 29.96 8.14 -2.13
N SER A 519 30.89 9.05 -2.40
CA SER A 519 30.94 9.84 -3.65
C SER A 519 31.01 8.97 -4.90
N GLN A 520 31.85 7.94 -4.90
CA GLN A 520 31.95 6.96 -6.00
C GLN A 520 30.64 6.18 -6.18
N LEU A 521 30.02 5.76 -5.08
CA LEU A 521 28.74 5.06 -5.11
C LEU A 521 27.60 5.95 -5.62
N TYR A 522 27.57 7.24 -5.25
CA TYR A 522 26.59 8.18 -5.77
C TYR A 522 26.74 8.38 -7.28
N SER A 523 27.97 8.53 -7.75
CA SER A 523 28.27 8.65 -9.19
C SER A 523 27.74 7.43 -9.96
N ALA A 524 28.04 6.22 -9.49
CA ALA A 524 27.67 4.98 -10.18
C ALA A 524 26.20 4.62 -10.07
N LEU A 525 25.58 4.78 -8.89
CA LEU A 525 24.28 4.17 -8.59
C LEU A 525 23.12 5.15 -8.70
N THR A 526 23.32 6.46 -8.51
CA THR A 526 22.22 7.43 -8.34
C THR A 526 22.32 8.63 -9.28
N SER A 527 23.07 8.52 -10.38
CA SER A 527 23.39 9.65 -11.28
C SER A 527 23.99 10.84 -10.52
N GLY A 528 24.75 10.54 -9.47
CA GLY A 528 25.28 11.53 -8.55
C GLY A 528 24.39 11.84 -7.35
N SER A 529 23.15 11.36 -7.23
CA SER A 529 22.32 11.78 -6.10
C SER A 529 22.71 11.13 -4.75
N ALA A 530 23.31 11.88 -3.83
CA ALA A 530 23.61 11.52 -2.45
C ALA A 530 22.38 11.02 -1.72
N MET A 531 22.48 9.83 -1.14
CA MET A 531 21.42 9.13 -0.43
C MET A 531 22.01 8.54 0.85
N THR A 532 21.36 8.75 1.99
CA THR A 532 21.77 8.19 3.29
C THR A 532 21.89 6.67 3.29
N GLU A 533 21.09 6.01 2.44
CA GLU A 533 20.94 4.57 2.34
C GLU A 533 21.86 3.93 1.27
N ILE A 534 22.76 4.69 0.63
CA ILE A 534 23.62 4.20 -0.46
C ILE A 534 24.45 2.97 -0.06
N ALA A 535 24.92 2.95 1.19
CA ALA A 535 25.69 1.84 1.72
C ALA A 535 24.84 0.56 1.79
N GLN A 536 23.56 0.66 2.15
CA GLN A 536 22.63 -0.48 2.16
C GLN A 536 22.34 -0.97 0.73
N LEU A 537 22.17 -0.04 -0.22
CA LEU A 537 21.99 -0.38 -1.63
C LEU A 537 23.20 -1.17 -2.15
N PHE A 538 24.41 -0.69 -1.86
CA PHE A 538 25.65 -1.34 -2.28
C PHE A 538 25.90 -2.68 -1.56
N LEU A 539 25.62 -2.78 -0.26
CA LEU A 539 25.64 -4.05 0.48
C LEU A 539 24.73 -5.10 -0.18
N SER A 540 23.52 -4.69 -0.60
CA SER A 540 22.61 -5.59 -1.31
C SER A 540 23.12 -5.99 -2.69
N ILE A 541 23.85 -5.12 -3.40
CA ILE A 541 24.45 -5.44 -4.70
C ILE A 541 25.56 -6.48 -4.51
N ILE A 542 26.48 -6.24 -3.56
CA ILE A 542 27.59 -7.18 -3.29
C ILE A 542 27.03 -8.54 -2.86
N HIS A 543 26.06 -8.55 -1.95
CA HIS A 543 25.41 -9.78 -1.51
C HIS A 543 24.83 -10.55 -2.70
N GLU A 544 24.03 -9.89 -3.55
CA GLU A 544 23.40 -10.56 -4.69
C GLU A 544 24.44 -11.06 -5.70
N VAL A 545 25.53 -10.31 -5.94
CA VAL A 545 26.66 -10.75 -6.78
C VAL A 545 27.29 -12.03 -6.22
N LEU A 546 27.60 -12.05 -4.92
CA LEU A 546 28.18 -13.22 -4.24
C LEU A 546 27.26 -14.46 -4.30
N THR A 547 25.94 -14.27 -4.30
CA THR A 547 24.98 -15.38 -4.34
C THR A 547 24.60 -15.85 -5.74
N THR A 548 24.74 -15.00 -6.77
CA THR A 548 24.23 -15.30 -8.12
C THR A 548 25.28 -15.42 -9.21
N ARG A 549 26.49 -14.85 -9.02
CA ARG A 549 27.53 -14.81 -10.06
C ARG A 549 28.60 -15.87 -9.84
N SER A 550 28.73 -16.78 -10.81
CA SER A 550 29.75 -17.84 -10.79
C SER A 550 31.17 -17.27 -10.71
N TRP A 551 31.46 -16.18 -11.44
CA TRP A 551 32.75 -15.49 -11.40
C TRP A 551 33.08 -14.85 -10.04
N ALA A 552 32.07 -14.64 -9.18
CA ALA A 552 32.22 -14.16 -7.82
C ALA A 552 32.19 -15.31 -6.78
N GLY A 553 32.18 -16.57 -7.24
CA GLY A 553 32.17 -17.76 -6.41
C GLY A 553 30.82 -18.44 -6.21
N ALA A 554 29.72 -17.95 -6.82
CA ALA A 554 28.40 -18.58 -6.63
C ALA A 554 28.35 -20.01 -7.21
N GLY A 555 27.94 -21.00 -6.40
CA GLY A 555 27.66 -22.37 -6.83
C GLY A 555 28.88 -23.24 -7.18
N THR A 556 30.07 -22.88 -6.69
CA THR A 556 31.33 -23.35 -7.30
C THR A 556 31.84 -24.73 -6.83
N ARG A 557 31.87 -25.67 -7.80
CA ARG A 557 32.89 -26.72 -8.00
C ARG A 557 33.74 -26.29 -9.22
N ILE A 558 34.88 -25.61 -9.04
CA ILE A 558 35.71 -25.07 -10.16
C ILE A 558 37.00 -25.86 -10.35
N SER A 559 37.52 -25.91 -11.58
CA SER A 559 38.84 -26.43 -12.00
C SER A 559 40.04 -25.58 -11.52
N GLN A 560 41.21 -26.20 -11.29
CA GLN A 560 42.33 -25.64 -10.50
C GLN A 560 42.92 -24.28 -10.92
N GLY A 561 42.83 -23.86 -12.20
CA GLY A 561 43.40 -22.58 -12.68
C GLY A 561 42.52 -21.34 -12.43
N ASP A 562 41.22 -21.43 -12.70
CA ASP A 562 40.25 -20.35 -12.47
C ASP A 562 39.87 -20.17 -10.99
N GLN A 563 40.30 -21.12 -10.13
CA GLN A 563 40.06 -21.07 -8.70
C GLN A 563 40.74 -19.86 -8.04
N GLN A 564 41.98 -19.52 -8.39
CA GLN A 564 42.73 -18.50 -7.64
C GLN A 564 42.15 -17.09 -7.83
N GLU A 565 41.83 -16.69 -9.07
CA GLU A 565 41.24 -15.37 -9.35
C GLU A 565 39.81 -15.27 -8.80
N THR A 566 39.01 -16.34 -8.94
CA THR A 566 37.64 -16.39 -8.41
C THR A 566 37.63 -16.31 -6.88
N VAL A 567 38.54 -17.02 -6.20
CA VAL A 567 38.70 -16.96 -4.74
C VAL A 567 39.12 -15.56 -4.31
N GLN A 568 40.08 -14.94 -5.00
CA GLN A 568 40.50 -13.57 -4.70
C GLN A 568 39.34 -12.58 -4.88
N ARG A 569 38.55 -12.67 -5.96
CA ARG A 569 37.34 -11.86 -6.18
C ARG A 569 36.33 -12.02 -5.05
N GLN A 570 36.05 -13.27 -4.67
CA GLN A 570 35.12 -13.59 -3.60
C GLN A 570 35.59 -12.98 -2.28
N GLN A 571 36.89 -13.12 -1.94
CA GLN A 571 37.48 -12.55 -0.74
C GLN A 571 37.43 -11.02 -0.74
N THR A 572 37.77 -10.37 -1.86
CA THR A 572 37.66 -8.91 -2.02
C THR A 572 36.25 -8.41 -1.71
N LEU A 573 35.23 -9.03 -2.32
CA LEU A 573 33.82 -8.66 -2.14
C LEU A 573 33.31 -8.95 -0.72
N GLN A 574 33.67 -10.12 -0.15
CA GLN A 574 33.29 -10.48 1.22
C GLN A 574 33.92 -9.55 2.25
N TRP A 575 35.18 -9.16 2.06
CA TRP A 575 35.87 -8.23 2.94
C TRP A 575 35.18 -6.86 2.95
N MET A 576 34.88 -6.31 1.77
CA MET A 576 34.19 -5.01 1.66
C MET A 576 32.80 -5.07 2.28
N MET A 577 32.05 -6.15 2.03
CA MET A 577 30.72 -6.35 2.63
C MET A 577 30.79 -6.40 4.16
N LYS A 578 31.77 -7.11 4.73
CA LYS A 578 31.96 -7.18 6.19
C LYS A 578 32.32 -5.82 6.78
N GLU A 579 33.27 -5.11 6.19
CA GLU A 579 33.69 -3.78 6.67
C GLU A 579 32.52 -2.78 6.64
N MET A 580 31.74 -2.76 5.56
CA MET A 580 30.57 -1.89 5.48
C MET A 580 29.46 -2.32 6.46
N LEU A 581 29.22 -3.63 6.64
CA LEU A 581 28.23 -4.13 7.59
C LEU A 581 28.55 -3.68 9.04
N GLU A 582 29.83 -3.62 9.40
CA GLU A 582 30.28 -3.21 10.73
C GLU A 582 30.29 -1.69 10.92
N LYS A 583 30.67 -0.92 9.89
CA LYS A 583 30.97 0.52 10.03
C LYS A 583 29.90 1.46 9.46
N THR A 584 28.93 0.95 8.71
CA THR A 584 27.85 1.78 8.17
C THR A 584 26.96 2.31 9.30
N GLN A 585 26.66 3.62 9.23
CA GLN A 585 25.73 4.29 10.12
C GLN A 585 24.41 4.52 9.39
N ILE A 586 23.29 4.07 9.96
CA ILE A 586 21.94 4.25 9.39
C ILE A 586 20.97 4.71 10.47
N ARG A 587 19.77 5.13 10.07
CA ARG A 587 18.69 5.45 11.01
C ARG A 587 18.28 4.20 11.78
N GLU A 588 18.14 4.31 13.10
CA GLU A 588 17.75 3.21 14.00
C GLU A 588 16.58 2.37 13.47
N ARG A 589 15.53 3.03 12.94
CA ARG A 589 14.31 2.37 12.43
C ARG A 589 14.27 2.27 10.91
N PHE A 590 15.43 2.29 10.26
CA PHE A 590 15.67 2.37 8.80
C PHE A 590 15.13 3.64 8.11
N THR A 591 14.11 4.28 8.69
CA THR A 591 13.42 5.44 8.12
C THR A 591 13.42 6.65 9.05
N LYS A 592 13.64 6.44 10.36
CA LYS A 592 13.54 7.44 11.43
C LYS A 592 14.46 7.08 12.61
N GLY A 593 14.76 8.06 13.45
CA GLY A 593 15.60 7.90 14.65
C GLY A 593 16.99 8.49 14.47
N ASP A 594 17.84 8.27 15.46
CA ASP A 594 19.24 8.68 15.41
C ASP A 594 20.04 7.79 14.46
N ASN A 595 21.20 8.28 14.02
CA ASN A 595 22.14 7.48 13.25
C ASN A 595 22.85 6.52 14.22
N VAL A 596 22.68 5.23 13.99
CA VAL A 596 23.27 4.13 14.76
C VAL A 596 24.01 3.18 13.82
N PRO A 597 24.95 2.36 14.34
CA PRO A 597 25.57 1.30 13.55
C PRO A 597 24.52 0.39 12.90
N PHE A 598 24.79 -0.07 11.68
CA PHE A 598 23.83 -0.88 10.93
C PHE A 598 23.42 -2.16 11.67
N LYS A 599 24.37 -2.77 12.39
CA LYS A 599 24.11 -3.90 13.29
C LYS A 599 23.07 -3.60 14.37
N ASP A 600 23.06 -2.39 14.92
CA ASP A 600 22.11 -1.99 15.97
C ASP A 600 20.72 -1.73 15.39
N ALA A 601 20.64 -1.13 14.20
CA ALA A 601 19.37 -1.02 13.47
C ALA A 601 18.80 -2.40 13.09
N LEU A 602 19.65 -3.38 12.76
CA LEU A 602 19.23 -4.77 12.55
C LEU A 602 18.73 -5.40 13.87
N ARG A 603 19.39 -5.16 15.01
CA ARG A 603 18.89 -5.63 16.33
C ARG A 603 17.52 -5.03 16.64
N TRP A 604 17.31 -3.75 16.32
CA TRP A 604 16.00 -3.11 16.46
C TRP A 604 14.93 -3.84 15.63
N ILE A 605 15.23 -4.27 14.40
CA ILE A 605 14.29 -5.07 13.59
C ILE A 605 13.91 -6.38 14.28
N ALA A 606 14.85 -7.05 14.95
CA ALA A 606 14.55 -8.27 15.71
C ALA A 606 13.61 -7.97 16.89
N GLN A 607 13.85 -6.87 17.60
CA GLN A 607 13.02 -6.43 18.73
C GLN A 607 11.62 -5.99 18.26
N ASP A 608 11.55 -5.27 17.14
CA ASP A 608 10.30 -4.87 16.50
C ASP A 608 9.50 -6.10 16.05
N PHE A 609 10.15 -7.12 15.48
CA PHE A 609 9.51 -8.40 15.17
C PHE A 609 8.99 -9.12 16.42
N ALA A 610 9.77 -9.16 17.49
CA ALA A 610 9.36 -9.79 18.75
C ALA A 610 8.17 -9.07 19.41
N THR A 611 8.04 -7.76 19.21
CA THR A 611 6.99 -6.93 19.84
C THR A 611 5.74 -6.82 18.97
N ASN A 612 5.92 -6.62 17.66
CA ASN A 612 4.85 -6.25 16.74
C ASN A 612 4.46 -7.38 15.76
N HIS A 613 5.15 -8.52 15.78
CA HIS A 613 4.88 -9.71 14.96
C HIS A 613 4.54 -9.35 13.49
N PHE A 614 3.30 -9.58 13.03
CA PHE A 614 2.81 -9.31 11.67
C PHE A 614 2.83 -7.85 11.23
N SER A 615 2.90 -6.92 12.17
CA SER A 615 2.98 -5.47 11.90
C SER A 615 4.42 -4.96 11.87
N SER A 616 5.41 -5.84 12.11
CA SER A 616 6.81 -5.46 12.12
C SER A 616 7.35 -5.03 10.75
N LEU A 617 8.44 -4.26 10.78
CA LEU A 617 9.15 -3.84 9.58
C LEU A 617 9.69 -5.04 8.79
N ALA A 618 10.18 -6.07 9.48
CA ALA A 618 10.71 -7.29 8.85
C ALA A 618 9.69 -7.93 7.90
N LEU A 619 8.42 -8.00 8.33
CA LEU A 619 7.35 -8.65 7.57
C LEU A 619 6.67 -7.73 6.57
N THR A 620 6.79 -6.42 6.71
CA THR A 620 6.33 -5.46 5.69
C THR A 620 7.41 -5.17 4.66
N TYR A 621 8.67 -5.59 4.89
CA TYR A 621 9.77 -5.45 3.94
C TYR A 621 9.45 -6.13 2.59
N PRO A 622 9.85 -5.56 1.44
CA PRO A 622 9.56 -6.15 0.13
C PRO A 622 10.17 -7.54 -0.04
N PRO A 623 9.51 -8.45 -0.81
CA PRO A 623 9.99 -9.81 -1.02
C PRO A 623 11.43 -9.90 -1.55
N ALA A 624 11.81 -9.01 -2.47
CA ALA A 624 13.15 -8.98 -3.04
C ALA A 624 14.26 -8.68 -2.01
N GLY A 625 13.94 -7.94 -0.95
CA GLY A 625 14.91 -7.50 0.06
C GLY A 625 14.90 -8.31 1.36
N PHE A 626 13.82 -9.03 1.65
CA PHE A 626 13.69 -9.82 2.88
C PHE A 626 14.79 -10.89 3.04
N PRO A 627 15.17 -11.69 2.02
CA PRO A 627 16.27 -12.65 2.16
C PRO A 627 17.61 -11.99 2.52
N LYS A 628 17.87 -10.79 1.98
CA LYS A 628 19.09 -10.01 2.26
C LYS A 628 19.09 -9.49 3.68
N LEU A 629 17.94 -8.96 4.12
CA LEU A 629 17.75 -8.52 5.50
C LEU A 629 18.08 -9.66 6.48
N ILE A 630 17.55 -10.86 6.24
CA ILE A 630 17.83 -12.06 7.04
C ILE A 630 19.32 -12.41 7.02
N HIS A 631 19.93 -12.52 5.85
CA HIS A 631 21.34 -12.91 5.73
C HIS A 631 22.28 -11.90 6.40
N LEU A 632 22.10 -10.61 6.13
CA LEU A 632 22.91 -9.55 6.74
C LEU A 632 22.71 -9.49 8.26
N GLY A 633 21.49 -9.71 8.76
CA GLY A 633 21.21 -9.80 10.18
C GLY A 633 21.87 -11.01 10.87
N GLN A 634 21.93 -12.17 10.21
CA GLN A 634 22.69 -13.32 10.69
C GLN A 634 24.19 -13.04 10.69
N GLN A 635 24.73 -12.50 9.60
CA GLN A 635 26.14 -12.19 9.47
C GLN A 635 26.62 -11.13 10.47
N ALA A 636 25.77 -10.16 10.80
CA ALA A 636 26.04 -9.16 11.83
C ALA A 636 25.89 -9.70 13.26
N ALA A 637 25.45 -10.96 13.44
CA ALA A 637 25.01 -11.52 14.72
C ALA A 637 23.93 -10.65 15.41
N ALA A 638 23.05 -10.04 14.60
CA ALA A 638 21.88 -9.31 15.06
C ALA A 638 20.65 -10.22 15.16
N PHE A 639 20.57 -11.27 14.32
CA PHE A 639 19.50 -12.28 14.34
C PHE A 639 20.02 -13.63 14.81
N SER A 640 19.32 -14.24 15.76
CA SER A 640 19.53 -15.64 16.13
C SER A 640 18.88 -16.59 15.10
N ASP A 641 19.35 -17.83 15.01
CA ASP A 641 18.74 -18.83 14.10
C ASP A 641 17.26 -19.06 14.42
N LEU A 642 16.87 -19.01 15.70
CA LEU A 642 15.48 -19.09 16.12
C LEU A 642 14.67 -17.90 15.59
N THR A 643 15.17 -16.68 15.76
CA THR A 643 14.53 -15.46 15.25
C THR A 643 14.35 -15.52 13.74
N VAL A 644 15.36 -16.00 13.01
CA VAL A 644 15.29 -16.15 11.55
C VAL A 644 14.22 -17.16 11.14
N ARG A 645 14.19 -18.34 11.78
CA ARG A 645 13.16 -19.35 11.51
C ARG A 645 11.77 -18.77 11.76
N GLN A 646 11.56 -18.10 12.90
CA GLN A 646 10.30 -17.44 13.23
C GLN A 646 9.91 -16.37 12.20
N MET A 647 10.82 -15.47 11.82
CA MET A 647 10.58 -14.45 10.80
C MET A 647 10.18 -15.07 9.45
N ARG A 648 10.84 -16.17 9.03
CA ARG A 648 10.52 -16.87 7.78
C ARG A 648 9.13 -17.53 7.83
N THR A 649 8.82 -18.23 8.93
CA THR A 649 7.49 -18.82 9.17
C THR A 649 6.40 -17.76 9.12
N THR A 650 6.53 -16.67 9.88
CA THR A 650 5.53 -15.60 9.92
C THR A 650 5.42 -14.88 8.57
N ARG A 651 6.54 -14.70 7.85
CA ARG A 651 6.53 -14.13 6.49
C ARG A 651 5.76 -14.99 5.50
N TYR A 652 5.90 -16.30 5.60
CA TYR A 652 5.16 -17.22 4.75
C TYR A 652 3.65 -17.12 5.02
N LEU A 653 3.23 -17.19 6.29
CA LEU A 653 1.83 -17.02 6.68
C LEU A 653 1.25 -15.66 6.24
N TYR A 654 2.01 -14.58 6.40
CA TYR A 654 1.65 -13.26 5.89
C TYR A 654 1.39 -13.27 4.39
N ALA A 655 2.22 -14.00 3.63
CA ALA A 655 2.07 -14.07 2.19
C ALA A 655 0.89 -14.95 1.73
N VAL A 656 0.54 -16.01 2.47
CA VAL A 656 -0.69 -16.79 2.23
C VAL A 656 -1.90 -15.86 2.32
N ALA A 657 -2.02 -15.11 3.42
CA ALA A 657 -3.11 -14.15 3.61
C ALA A 657 -3.11 -13.04 2.54
N LYS A 658 -1.93 -12.48 2.23
CA LYS A 658 -1.79 -11.43 1.21
C LYS A 658 -2.24 -11.92 -0.18
N THR A 659 -1.82 -13.12 -0.58
CA THR A 659 -2.16 -13.70 -1.89
C THR A 659 -3.65 -13.97 -1.97
N PHE A 660 -4.25 -14.56 -0.92
CA PHE A 660 -5.70 -14.77 -0.86
C PHE A 660 -6.48 -13.45 -1.03
N LEU A 661 -6.10 -12.39 -0.30
CA LEU A 661 -6.77 -11.09 -0.40
C LEU A 661 -6.58 -10.44 -1.76
N ALA A 662 -5.42 -10.64 -2.41
CA ALA A 662 -5.18 -10.16 -3.77
C ALA A 662 -6.11 -10.86 -4.78
N ASP A 663 -6.23 -12.19 -4.69
CA ASP A 663 -7.11 -12.98 -5.54
C ASP A 663 -8.58 -12.64 -5.31
N ARG A 664 -8.97 -12.41 -4.04
CA ARG A 664 -10.31 -11.91 -3.71
C ARG A 664 -10.60 -10.60 -4.42
N ARG A 665 -9.69 -9.62 -4.34
CA ARG A 665 -9.84 -8.31 -5.00
C ARG A 665 -9.89 -8.43 -6.52
N ALA A 666 -9.05 -9.29 -7.10
CA ALA A 666 -9.07 -9.56 -8.53
C ALA A 666 -10.42 -10.15 -8.96
N ALA A 667 -10.95 -11.12 -8.21
CA ALA A 667 -12.26 -11.70 -8.46
C ALA A 667 -13.40 -10.68 -8.30
N THR A 668 -13.37 -9.83 -7.27
CA THR A 668 -14.37 -8.76 -7.08
C THR A 668 -14.43 -7.80 -8.27
N ARG A 669 -13.28 -7.47 -8.86
CA ARG A 669 -13.23 -6.62 -10.07
C ARG A 669 -13.80 -7.33 -11.30
N SER A 670 -13.53 -8.63 -11.46
CA SER A 670 -14.00 -9.43 -12.60
C SER A 670 -15.48 -9.81 -12.55
N LEU A 671 -16.15 -9.75 -11.38
CA LEU A 671 -17.58 -10.05 -11.23
C LEU A 671 -18.52 -9.12 -12.04
N THR A 672 -17.98 -8.06 -12.65
CA THR A 672 -18.72 -7.15 -13.54
C THR A 672 -19.05 -7.77 -14.92
N THR A 673 -18.43 -8.90 -15.30
CA THR A 673 -18.61 -9.49 -16.65
C THR A 673 -19.13 -10.93 -16.67
N ASN A 674 -19.04 -11.69 -15.59
CA ASN A 674 -19.59 -13.05 -15.54
C ASN A 674 -19.94 -13.48 -14.09
N PRO A 675 -21.21 -13.81 -13.77
CA PRO A 675 -21.64 -14.15 -12.42
C PRO A 675 -21.34 -15.61 -12.02
N SER A 676 -20.35 -16.30 -12.62
CA SER A 676 -19.90 -17.60 -12.10
C SER A 676 -19.05 -17.38 -10.83
N VAL A 677 -19.77 -17.14 -9.74
CA VAL A 677 -19.26 -16.81 -8.41
C VAL A 677 -18.25 -17.87 -7.94
N SER A 678 -17.05 -17.42 -7.57
CA SER A 678 -16.10 -18.05 -6.63
C SER A 678 -15.23 -19.27 -7.03
N VAL A 679 -15.00 -19.56 -8.33
CA VAL A 679 -14.01 -20.59 -8.74
C VAL A 679 -12.62 -20.37 -8.11
N TRP A 680 -12.21 -19.13 -7.92
CA TRP A 680 -10.92 -18.79 -7.31
C TRP A 680 -10.77 -19.26 -5.85
N LYS A 681 -11.87 -19.49 -5.11
CA LYS A 681 -11.84 -20.01 -3.72
C LYS A 681 -11.54 -21.51 -3.67
N GLN A 682 -11.88 -22.25 -4.73
CA GLN A 682 -11.77 -23.71 -4.77
C GLN A 682 -10.34 -24.18 -4.50
N LYS A 683 -9.35 -23.57 -5.16
CA LYS A 683 -7.94 -23.91 -4.96
C LYS A 683 -7.45 -23.75 -3.52
N TYR A 684 -8.08 -22.87 -2.72
CA TYR A 684 -7.73 -22.69 -1.31
C TYR A 684 -8.48 -23.68 -0.40
N LEU A 685 -9.73 -24.01 -0.74
CA LEU A 685 -10.46 -25.06 -0.03
C LEU A 685 -9.79 -26.42 -0.20
N GLU A 686 -9.18 -26.68 -1.36
CA GLU A 686 -8.43 -27.91 -1.65
C GLU A 686 -7.10 -28.05 -0.89
N LEU A 687 -6.71 -27.00 -0.15
CA LEU A 687 -5.61 -27.07 0.83
C LEU A 687 -6.09 -27.50 2.21
N ILE A 688 -7.41 -27.43 2.45
CA ILE A 688 -8.06 -27.75 3.73
C ILE A 688 -8.77 -29.10 3.61
N TYR A 689 -9.56 -29.31 2.56
CA TYR A 689 -10.43 -30.46 2.38
C TYR A 689 -10.01 -31.34 1.21
N LYS A 690 -10.19 -32.65 1.38
CA LYS A 690 -9.79 -33.68 0.42
C LYS A 690 -10.73 -33.80 -0.76
N ASP A 691 -12.03 -33.87 -0.50
CA ASP A 691 -13.08 -34.16 -1.49
C ASP A 691 -14.21 -33.12 -1.48
N PHE A 692 -14.97 -33.05 -2.57
CA PHE A 692 -16.05 -32.07 -2.76
C PHE A 692 -17.27 -32.71 -3.44
N ASN A 693 -18.48 -32.36 -2.97
CA ASN A 693 -19.74 -32.75 -3.63
C ASN A 693 -20.01 -31.88 -4.87
N THR A 694 -19.61 -30.61 -4.82
CA THR A 694 -19.52 -29.72 -5.99
C THR A 694 -18.53 -28.60 -5.67
N ALA A 695 -18.28 -27.70 -6.62
CA ALA A 695 -17.41 -26.55 -6.39
C ALA A 695 -17.82 -25.81 -5.11
N LEU A 696 -16.85 -25.63 -4.20
CA LEU A 696 -16.99 -24.94 -2.91
C LEU A 696 -17.83 -25.65 -1.84
N VAL A 697 -18.26 -26.88 -2.09
CA VAL A 697 -19.01 -27.69 -1.13
C VAL A 697 -18.16 -28.90 -0.75
N PRO A 698 -17.32 -28.79 0.30
CA PRO A 698 -16.48 -29.89 0.75
C PRO A 698 -17.33 -31.07 1.21
N LYS A 699 -16.78 -32.28 1.08
CA LYS A 699 -17.45 -33.53 1.45
C LYS A 699 -17.04 -33.94 2.86
N ASP A 700 -18.02 -34.19 3.72
CA ASP A 700 -17.81 -34.74 5.06
C ASP A 700 -17.56 -36.25 4.95
N LEU A 701 -16.28 -36.62 4.91
CA LEU A 701 -15.78 -38.00 4.93
C LEU A 701 -15.66 -38.56 6.35
N GLU A 702 -16.31 -37.92 7.32
CA GLU A 702 -16.35 -38.29 8.73
C GLU A 702 -15.06 -37.99 9.51
N GLY A 703 -14.97 -36.74 9.98
CA GLY A 703 -13.87 -36.31 10.85
C GLY A 703 -12.61 -35.96 10.06
N SER A 704 -11.43 -36.35 10.58
CA SER A 704 -10.13 -35.99 10.02
C SER A 704 -9.89 -36.50 8.59
N GLN A 705 -10.62 -37.52 8.14
CA GLN A 705 -10.56 -38.01 6.76
C GLN A 705 -11.01 -36.96 5.73
N SER A 706 -11.80 -35.97 6.16
CA SER A 706 -12.22 -34.85 5.32
C SER A 706 -11.09 -33.84 5.07
N LEU A 707 -10.04 -33.85 5.89
CA LEU A 707 -8.97 -32.86 5.88
C LEU A 707 -7.75 -33.34 5.07
N VAL A 708 -7.02 -32.40 4.48
CA VAL A 708 -5.70 -32.67 3.91
C VAL A 708 -4.66 -32.60 5.03
N THR A 709 -4.00 -33.73 5.31
CA THR A 709 -3.05 -33.84 6.44
C THR A 709 -1.59 -33.99 6.02
N ASP A 710 -1.30 -34.17 4.72
CA ASP A 710 0.07 -34.28 4.22
C ASP A 710 0.71 -32.89 4.03
N PRO A 711 1.72 -32.52 4.84
CA PRO A 711 2.39 -31.22 4.73
C PRO A 711 3.06 -31.02 3.39
N SER A 712 3.63 -32.07 2.79
CA SER A 712 4.35 -31.95 1.52
C SER A 712 3.41 -31.56 0.40
N HIS A 713 2.26 -32.23 0.31
CA HIS A 713 1.22 -31.94 -0.66
C HIS A 713 0.64 -30.53 -0.50
N VAL A 714 0.33 -30.09 0.73
CA VAL A 714 -0.21 -28.74 0.98
C VAL A 714 0.80 -27.65 0.61
N LEU A 715 2.07 -27.83 0.99
CA LEU A 715 3.12 -26.86 0.71
C LEU A 715 3.43 -26.77 -0.79
N ASP A 716 3.47 -27.89 -1.52
CA ASP A 716 3.65 -27.86 -2.98
C ASP A 716 2.54 -27.06 -3.66
N ARG A 717 1.28 -27.31 -3.29
CA ARG A 717 0.14 -26.57 -3.85
C ARG A 717 0.18 -25.09 -3.46
N LEU A 718 0.46 -24.76 -2.20
CA LEU A 718 0.64 -23.38 -1.77
C LEU A 718 1.76 -22.67 -2.56
N GLN A 719 2.89 -23.33 -2.78
CA GLN A 719 4.01 -22.76 -3.52
C GLN A 719 3.65 -22.46 -4.98
N THR A 720 2.79 -23.27 -5.62
CA THR A 720 2.28 -22.94 -6.96
C THR A 720 1.40 -21.68 -7.00
N HIS A 721 0.83 -21.28 -5.87
CA HIS A 721 -0.05 -20.12 -5.76
C HIS A 721 0.64 -18.88 -5.23
N LEU A 722 1.74 -19.03 -4.50
CA LEU A 722 2.51 -17.91 -3.97
C LEU A 722 3.44 -17.31 -5.03
N PRO A 723 3.72 -15.99 -4.98
CA PRO A 723 4.65 -15.36 -5.92
C PRO A 723 6.04 -16.01 -5.87
N THR A 724 6.67 -16.18 -7.03
CA THR A 724 7.96 -16.89 -7.29
C THR A 724 9.16 -16.42 -6.46
N HIS A 725 9.04 -15.30 -5.74
CA HIS A 725 10.13 -14.69 -4.96
C HIS A 725 10.24 -15.21 -3.51
N GLN A 726 9.47 -16.22 -3.12
CA GLN A 726 9.64 -16.86 -1.82
C GLN A 726 10.61 -18.03 -1.93
N ALA A 727 11.64 -18.02 -1.08
CA ALA A 727 12.53 -19.16 -0.94
C ALA A 727 11.70 -20.41 -0.63
N ASP A 728 12.00 -21.51 -1.32
CA ASP A 728 11.37 -22.80 -1.07
C ASP A 728 11.43 -23.12 0.42
N ILE A 729 10.27 -23.33 1.06
CA ILE A 729 10.18 -23.70 2.47
C ILE A 729 11.10 -24.87 2.79
N ARG A 730 11.18 -25.85 1.87
CA ARG A 730 11.97 -27.07 2.07
C ARG A 730 13.46 -26.81 2.21
N SER A 731 13.95 -25.66 1.71
CA SER A 731 15.36 -25.30 1.82
C SER A 731 15.79 -24.90 3.24
N TRP A 732 14.85 -24.61 4.15
CA TRP A 732 15.18 -24.12 5.49
C TRP A 732 14.30 -24.63 6.64
N ALA A 733 13.09 -25.09 6.35
CA ALA A 733 12.13 -25.55 7.35
C ALA A 733 12.33 -27.02 7.68
N THR A 734 12.37 -27.36 8.97
CA THR A 734 12.33 -28.75 9.43
C THR A 734 10.97 -29.39 9.14
N THR A 735 10.86 -30.71 9.24
CA THR A 735 9.56 -31.42 9.08
C THR A 735 8.50 -30.88 10.05
N GLU A 736 8.91 -30.54 11.27
CA GLU A 736 8.04 -29.93 12.27
C GLU A 736 7.59 -28.51 11.87
N ASP A 737 8.50 -27.70 11.34
CA ASP A 737 8.17 -26.36 10.84
C ASP A 737 7.17 -26.46 9.68
N GLN A 738 7.34 -27.44 8.79
CA GLN A 738 6.45 -27.67 7.65
C GLN A 738 5.04 -28.04 8.10
N GLU A 739 4.92 -28.93 9.07
CA GLU A 739 3.64 -29.30 9.67
C GLU A 739 2.97 -28.09 10.36
N ASN A 740 3.73 -27.33 11.15
CA ASN A 740 3.24 -26.14 11.83
C ASN A 740 2.76 -25.06 10.83
N ILE A 741 3.50 -24.85 9.75
CA ILE A 741 3.12 -23.92 8.67
C ILE A 741 1.86 -24.39 7.97
N MET A 742 1.72 -25.70 7.68
CA MET A 742 0.52 -26.27 7.08
C MET A 742 -0.71 -25.98 7.95
N GLN A 743 -0.67 -26.38 9.22
CA GLN A 743 -1.80 -26.23 10.16
C GLN A 743 -2.23 -24.76 10.31
N LYS A 744 -1.25 -23.85 10.46
CA LYS A 744 -1.50 -22.40 10.55
C LYS A 744 -2.07 -21.83 9.26
N SER A 745 -1.55 -22.25 8.11
CA SER A 745 -2.04 -21.81 6.81
C SER A 745 -3.49 -22.26 6.58
N GLN A 746 -3.83 -23.50 6.94
CA GLN A 746 -5.18 -24.03 6.84
C GLN A 746 -6.18 -23.24 7.69
N LEU A 747 -5.84 -22.89 8.94
CA LEU A 747 -6.71 -22.06 9.79
C LEU A 747 -6.88 -20.64 9.24
N ILE A 748 -5.79 -19.99 8.82
CA ILE A 748 -5.86 -18.66 8.21
C ILE A 748 -6.79 -18.67 6.99
N LEU A 749 -6.62 -19.65 6.11
CA LEU A 749 -7.46 -19.82 4.92
C LEU A 749 -8.91 -20.13 5.29
N PHE A 750 -9.14 -20.98 6.28
CA PHE A 750 -10.48 -21.29 6.78
C PHE A 750 -11.22 -20.02 7.23
N TRP A 751 -10.61 -19.22 8.11
CA TRP A 751 -11.19 -17.97 8.58
C TRP A 751 -11.40 -16.97 7.44
N LEU A 752 -10.44 -16.85 6.53
CA LEU A 752 -10.54 -15.99 5.36
C LEU A 752 -11.67 -16.38 4.39
N ILE A 753 -11.95 -17.68 4.24
CA ILE A 753 -12.97 -18.19 3.34
C ILE A 753 -14.38 -18.06 3.93
N PHE A 754 -14.52 -18.37 5.22
CA PHE A 754 -15.81 -18.59 5.88
C PHE A 754 -16.23 -17.48 6.85
N ARG A 755 -15.30 -16.76 7.48
CA ARG A 755 -15.60 -15.76 8.51
C ARG A 755 -15.38 -14.32 8.05
N GLN A 756 -14.40 -14.08 7.16
CA GLN A 756 -14.05 -12.73 6.72
C GLN A 756 -15.03 -12.18 5.67
N THR A 757 -15.83 -11.18 6.05
CA THR A 757 -16.77 -10.48 5.15
C THR A 757 -16.22 -9.15 4.63
N GLU A 758 -15.34 -8.48 5.38
CA GLU A 758 -14.90 -7.10 5.10
C GLU A 758 -13.61 -7.01 4.27
N GLU A 759 -13.41 -5.87 3.59
CA GLU A 759 -12.20 -5.53 2.84
C GLU A 759 -11.05 -5.06 3.74
N ASP A 760 -10.43 -6.01 4.45
CA ASP A 760 -9.32 -5.70 5.32
C ASP A 760 -7.96 -5.67 4.61
N THR A 761 -7.04 -4.91 5.21
CA THR A 761 -5.59 -5.05 4.98
C THR A 761 -5.06 -6.25 5.77
N VAL A 762 -3.95 -6.86 5.34
CA VAL A 762 -3.37 -8.02 6.04
C VAL A 762 -3.08 -7.73 7.54
N PRO A 763 -2.54 -6.55 7.93
CA PRO A 763 -2.37 -6.24 9.35
C PRO A 763 -3.68 -6.14 10.12
N ALA A 764 -4.72 -5.52 9.55
CA ALA A 764 -6.04 -5.44 10.17
C ALA A 764 -6.67 -6.82 10.35
N LEU A 765 -6.52 -7.68 9.33
CA LEU A 765 -6.96 -9.07 9.38
C LEU A 765 -6.31 -9.82 10.56
N PHE A 766 -4.98 -9.78 10.68
CA PHE A 766 -4.29 -10.49 11.75
C PHE A 766 -4.60 -9.91 13.13
N TYR A 767 -4.75 -8.59 13.24
CA TYR A 767 -5.22 -7.95 14.47
C TYR A 767 -6.62 -8.45 14.87
N ASN A 768 -7.54 -8.56 13.91
CA ASN A 768 -8.88 -9.08 14.15
C ASN A 768 -8.84 -10.58 14.52
N MET A 769 -8.04 -11.38 13.82
CA MET A 769 -7.86 -12.81 14.16
C MET A 769 -7.33 -13.00 15.57
N GLU A 770 -6.32 -12.22 15.99
CA GLU A 770 -5.75 -12.31 17.33
C GLU A 770 -6.78 -12.05 18.44
N ARG A 771 -7.72 -11.14 18.19
CA ARG A 771 -8.72 -10.70 19.19
C ARG A 771 -10.03 -11.49 19.16
N CYS A 772 -10.45 -11.93 17.97
CA CYS A 772 -11.77 -12.50 17.76
C CYS A 772 -11.75 -14.04 17.69
N GLU A 773 -10.62 -14.65 17.31
CA GLU A 773 -10.51 -16.09 17.14
C GLU A 773 -9.80 -16.73 18.35
N HIS A 774 -10.38 -17.80 18.90
CA HIS A 774 -9.83 -18.47 20.09
C HIS A 774 -8.42 -19.06 19.88
N LEU A 775 -8.09 -19.48 18.65
CA LEU A 775 -6.76 -19.94 18.25
C LEU A 775 -5.88 -18.82 17.67
N GLY A 776 -6.37 -17.58 17.61
CA GLY A 776 -5.70 -16.46 16.96
C GLY A 776 -4.26 -16.30 17.42
N ARG A 777 -4.03 -16.31 18.74
CA ARG A 777 -2.68 -16.19 19.31
C ARG A 777 -1.76 -17.35 18.93
N ALA A 778 -2.25 -18.60 18.94
CA ALA A 778 -1.46 -19.77 18.58
C ALA A 778 -1.11 -19.82 17.09
N VAL A 779 -2.03 -19.35 16.23
CA VAL A 779 -1.81 -19.25 14.79
C VAL A 779 -0.78 -18.17 14.46
N LEU A 780 -0.86 -17.03 15.15
CA LEU A 780 -0.07 -15.85 14.83
C LEU A 780 1.34 -15.88 15.47
N ASP A 781 1.49 -16.47 16.65
CA ASP A 781 2.81 -16.64 17.25
C ASP A 781 3.54 -17.84 16.62
N PRO A 782 4.65 -17.66 15.88
CA PRO A 782 5.38 -18.77 15.27
C PRO A 782 5.94 -19.77 16.30
N ALA A 783 6.13 -19.36 17.56
CA ALA A 783 6.65 -20.23 18.62
C ALA A 783 5.60 -21.18 19.23
N LEU A 784 4.32 -20.86 19.08
CA LEU A 784 3.24 -21.67 19.61
C LEU A 784 2.79 -22.72 18.59
N ARG A 785 2.54 -23.95 19.06
CA ARG A 785 1.89 -25.00 18.27
C ARG A 785 0.38 -24.94 18.47
N ILE A 786 -0.36 -25.33 17.45
CA ILE A 786 -1.81 -25.49 17.54
C ILE A 786 -2.11 -26.90 18.05
N PRO A 787 -2.92 -27.09 19.10
CA PRO A 787 -3.38 -28.42 19.50
C PRO A 787 -4.17 -29.08 18.38
N GLU A 788 -3.84 -30.33 18.04
CA GLU A 788 -4.46 -31.04 16.91
C GLU A 788 -5.98 -31.18 17.06
N CYS A 789 -6.48 -31.42 18.28
CA CYS A 789 -7.90 -31.52 18.57
C CYS A 789 -8.66 -30.21 18.27
N GLU A 790 -8.09 -29.06 18.66
CA GLU A 790 -8.68 -27.75 18.42
C GLU A 790 -8.62 -27.36 16.94
N LEU A 791 -7.51 -27.71 16.26
CA LEU A 791 -7.37 -27.55 14.82
C LEU A 791 -8.48 -28.31 14.07
N GLN A 792 -8.64 -29.60 14.38
CA GLN A 792 -9.65 -30.45 13.74
C GLN A 792 -11.06 -29.96 14.07
N SER A 793 -11.33 -29.61 15.33
CA SER A 793 -12.61 -29.04 15.77
C SER A 793 -12.99 -27.80 14.94
N GLN A 794 -12.04 -26.87 14.76
CA GLN A 794 -12.28 -25.65 14.00
C GLN A 794 -12.44 -25.91 12.50
N LEU A 795 -11.54 -26.69 11.88
CA LEU A 795 -11.62 -26.96 10.43
C LEU A 795 -12.86 -27.78 10.05
N LEU A 796 -13.35 -28.63 10.95
CA LEU A 796 -14.55 -29.42 10.74
C LEU A 796 -15.83 -28.70 11.19
N SER A 797 -15.74 -27.46 11.69
CA SER A 797 -16.89 -26.75 12.27
C SER A 797 -17.99 -26.40 11.27
N ILE A 798 -17.72 -26.53 9.96
CA ILE A 798 -18.71 -26.33 8.90
C ILE A 798 -19.58 -27.58 8.66
N PHE A 799 -19.15 -28.73 9.19
CA PHE A 799 -19.91 -29.98 9.09
C PHE A 799 -20.83 -30.14 10.29
N THR A 800 -21.79 -31.04 10.17
CA THR A 800 -22.68 -31.38 11.28
C THR A 800 -21.87 -32.05 12.38
N LYS A 801 -21.87 -31.48 13.60
CA LYS A 801 -21.15 -32.05 14.74
C LYS A 801 -21.67 -33.47 15.03
N LYS A 802 -20.78 -34.47 15.00
CA LYS A 802 -21.12 -35.85 15.39
C LYS A 802 -21.47 -35.99 16.88
N ASP A 803 -20.95 -35.12 17.74
CA ASP A 803 -21.20 -35.13 19.18
C ASP A 803 -22.50 -34.42 19.58
N GLY A 804 -23.17 -33.74 18.63
CA GLY A 804 -24.51 -33.23 18.85
C GLY A 804 -25.42 -34.43 18.99
N ARG A 805 -25.81 -34.78 20.22
CA ARG A 805 -26.79 -35.85 20.44
C ARG A 805 -28.01 -35.49 19.60
N ASP A 806 -28.48 -36.42 18.79
CA ASP A 806 -29.81 -36.27 18.19
C ASP A 806 -30.80 -35.90 19.31
N ILE A 807 -31.76 -35.01 19.03
CA ILE A 807 -32.77 -34.63 20.02
C ILE A 807 -33.44 -35.88 20.59
N ASP A 808 -33.64 -36.89 19.73
CA ASP A 808 -34.08 -38.22 20.10
C ASP A 808 -33.30 -39.27 19.29
N SER A 809 -32.23 -39.82 19.88
CA SER A 809 -31.37 -40.80 19.22
C SER A 809 -32.06 -42.12 18.85
N GLU A 810 -33.16 -42.46 19.53
CA GLU A 810 -33.93 -43.67 19.22
C GLU A 810 -34.78 -43.44 17.96
N ILE A 811 -35.47 -42.31 17.89
CA ILE A 811 -36.22 -41.91 16.70
C ILE A 811 -35.27 -41.69 15.52
N SER A 812 -34.14 -40.99 15.66
CA SER A 812 -33.21 -40.75 14.56
C SER A 812 -32.64 -42.04 13.96
N ARG A 813 -32.45 -43.09 14.76
CA ARG A 813 -32.06 -44.43 14.27
C ARG A 813 -33.10 -45.08 13.35
N THR A 814 -34.39 -44.84 13.60
CA THR A 814 -35.47 -45.31 12.69
C THR A 814 -35.57 -44.50 11.40
N HIS A 815 -34.80 -43.41 11.27
CA HIS A 815 -34.76 -42.53 10.09
C HIS A 815 -33.42 -42.62 9.34
N LEU A 816 -32.75 -43.77 9.44
CA LEU A 816 -31.58 -44.10 8.63
C LEU A 816 -32.05 -44.64 7.27
N GLY A 817 -31.73 -43.93 6.18
CA GLY A 817 -32.08 -44.33 4.81
C GLY A 817 -32.56 -43.17 3.94
N VAL A 818 -33.25 -43.51 2.85
CA VAL A 818 -33.84 -42.55 1.92
C VAL A 818 -35.36 -42.54 2.04
N ILE A 819 -35.93 -41.35 2.17
CA ILE A 819 -37.38 -41.16 2.13
C ILE A 819 -37.84 -41.39 0.68
N PRO A 820 -38.73 -42.34 0.38
CA PRO A 820 -39.25 -42.55 -0.97
C PRO A 820 -40.10 -41.35 -1.41
N PHE A 821 -40.19 -41.12 -2.72
CA PHE A 821 -41.20 -40.21 -3.27
C PHE A 821 -42.60 -40.79 -3.04
N ARG A 822 -43.54 -39.93 -2.67
CA ARG A 822 -44.99 -40.23 -2.62
C ARG A 822 -45.82 -39.22 -3.42
N THR A 823 -45.19 -38.11 -3.80
CA THR A 823 -45.72 -37.09 -4.72
C THR A 823 -44.64 -36.74 -5.74
N PRO A 824 -44.98 -36.18 -6.91
CA PRO A 824 -43.99 -35.78 -7.91
C PRO A 824 -42.93 -34.79 -7.41
N PHE A 825 -43.16 -34.17 -6.25
CA PHE A 825 -42.26 -33.17 -5.67
C PHE A 825 -41.61 -33.62 -4.35
N GLY A 826 -41.89 -34.83 -3.83
CA GLY A 826 -41.18 -35.42 -2.70
C GLY A 826 -41.94 -36.46 -1.88
N GLY A 827 -41.43 -36.76 -0.69
CA GLY A 827 -42.02 -37.73 0.23
C GLY A 827 -43.40 -37.31 0.78
N SER A 828 -44.03 -38.22 1.52
CA SER A 828 -45.40 -38.04 2.00
C SER A 828 -45.57 -36.78 2.87
N VAL A 829 -46.71 -36.13 2.72
CA VAL A 829 -47.20 -35.08 3.62
C VAL A 829 -48.26 -35.57 4.60
N LEU A 830 -48.78 -36.79 4.42
CA LEU A 830 -49.79 -37.40 5.29
C LEU A 830 -49.16 -38.18 6.46
N HIS A 831 -47.97 -38.74 6.29
CA HIS A 831 -47.23 -39.47 7.32
C HIS A 831 -45.71 -39.38 7.10
N CYS A 832 -44.92 -39.82 8.09
CA CYS A 832 -43.48 -39.97 7.91
C CYS A 832 -43.19 -41.02 6.83
N GLY A 833 -42.39 -40.68 5.84
CA GLY A 833 -42.09 -41.58 4.71
C GLY A 833 -41.11 -42.71 5.01
N PHE A 834 -40.50 -42.75 6.21
CA PHE A 834 -39.73 -43.92 6.64
C PHE A 834 -40.68 -44.99 7.16
N GLU A 835 -40.63 -46.18 6.56
CA GLU A 835 -41.51 -47.30 6.93
C GLU A 835 -41.41 -47.68 8.40
N ALA A 836 -40.20 -47.66 8.97
CA ALA A 836 -39.97 -47.97 10.38
C ALA A 836 -40.58 -46.95 11.36
N CYS A 837 -40.89 -45.74 10.91
CA CYS A 837 -41.46 -44.69 11.75
C CYS A 837 -42.96 -44.51 11.50
N ASN A 838 -43.34 -44.32 10.23
CA ASN A 838 -44.71 -44.15 9.75
C ASN A 838 -45.64 -43.24 10.58
N THR A 839 -45.09 -42.26 11.31
CA THR A 839 -45.88 -41.40 12.20
C THR A 839 -46.86 -40.56 11.38
N PRO A 840 -48.17 -40.62 11.65
CA PRO A 840 -49.15 -39.85 10.89
C PRO A 840 -49.04 -38.35 11.21
N PHE A 841 -49.14 -37.53 10.16
CA PHE A 841 -49.26 -36.07 10.27
C PHE A 841 -50.71 -35.61 10.07
N TYR A 842 -51.54 -36.46 9.47
CA TYR A 842 -52.96 -36.25 9.21
C TYR A 842 -53.77 -37.46 9.69
N ASP A 843 -54.90 -37.23 10.36
CA ASP A 843 -55.79 -38.31 10.83
C ASP A 843 -56.77 -38.70 9.72
N MET A 844 -56.59 -39.90 9.18
CA MET A 844 -57.41 -40.47 8.10
C MET A 844 -58.81 -40.92 8.59
N HIS A 845 -59.08 -40.92 9.89
CA HIS A 845 -60.32 -41.43 10.49
C HIS A 845 -61.32 -40.34 10.93
N GLY A 846 -61.03 -39.05 10.70
CA GLY A 846 -61.93 -37.94 11.02
C GLY A 846 -63.14 -37.80 10.08
N PRO A 847 -64.27 -37.22 10.54
CA PRO A 847 -65.47 -37.05 9.72
C PRO A 847 -65.27 -36.02 8.59
N HIS A 848 -65.33 -36.51 7.35
CA HIS A 848 -65.47 -35.77 6.07
C HIS A 848 -64.44 -34.68 5.73
N GLY A 849 -63.41 -35.08 4.98
CA GLY A 849 -63.26 -34.70 3.56
C GLY A 849 -62.91 -33.26 3.16
N GLU A 850 -62.98 -32.26 4.04
CA GLU A 850 -62.53 -30.90 3.75
C GLU A 850 -61.14 -30.65 4.32
N ILE A 851 -60.21 -30.20 3.46
CA ILE A 851 -58.82 -29.85 3.81
C ILE A 851 -58.80 -28.51 4.59
N ASN A 852 -59.52 -28.43 5.71
CA ASN A 852 -59.58 -27.22 6.54
C ASN A 852 -58.44 -27.14 7.56
N ASP A 853 -57.61 -28.19 7.67
CA ASP A 853 -56.59 -28.32 8.72
C ASP A 853 -55.14 -28.47 8.21
N ILE A 854 -54.82 -27.81 7.08
CA ILE A 854 -53.47 -27.81 6.48
C ILE A 854 -52.41 -27.37 7.50
N GLU A 855 -52.76 -26.42 8.37
CA GLU A 855 -51.83 -25.87 9.34
C GLU A 855 -51.49 -26.87 10.45
N THR A 856 -52.44 -27.69 10.92
CA THR A 856 -52.14 -28.77 11.86
C THR A 856 -51.23 -29.82 11.25
N VAL A 857 -51.43 -30.20 9.98
CA VAL A 857 -50.53 -31.11 9.26
C VAL A 857 -49.13 -30.52 9.16
N ARG A 858 -49.00 -29.23 8.83
CA ARG A 858 -47.71 -28.52 8.79
C ARG A 858 -47.02 -28.54 10.15
N ILE A 859 -47.75 -28.23 11.22
CA ILE A 859 -47.22 -28.20 12.60
C ILE A 859 -46.80 -29.61 13.04
N ALA A 860 -47.63 -30.63 12.82
CA ALA A 860 -47.34 -32.01 13.17
C ALA A 860 -46.09 -32.52 12.44
N ARG A 861 -46.02 -32.28 11.12
CA ARG A 861 -44.86 -32.63 10.29
C ARG A 861 -43.61 -31.89 10.73
N ALA A 862 -43.68 -30.58 10.94
CA ALA A 862 -42.54 -29.78 11.40
C ALA A 862 -42.03 -30.24 12.77
N ARG A 863 -42.93 -30.54 13.70
CA ARG A 863 -42.60 -31.05 15.04
C ARG A 863 -41.91 -32.41 14.95
N HIS A 864 -42.42 -33.32 14.12
CA HIS A 864 -41.82 -34.63 13.90
C HIS A 864 -40.42 -34.50 13.30
N LEU A 865 -40.30 -33.78 12.18
CA LEU A 865 -39.02 -33.59 11.49
C LEU A 865 -37.99 -32.90 12.37
N ALA A 866 -38.40 -31.96 13.21
CA ALA A 866 -37.50 -31.32 14.19
C ALA A 866 -36.91 -32.35 15.15
N LYS A 867 -37.73 -33.26 15.71
CA LYS A 867 -37.24 -34.34 16.59
C LYS A 867 -36.23 -35.26 15.90
N VAL A 868 -36.48 -35.55 14.62
CA VAL A 868 -35.69 -36.52 13.84
C VAL A 868 -34.36 -35.94 13.35
N PHE A 869 -34.41 -34.74 12.76
CA PHE A 869 -33.33 -34.22 11.94
C PHE A 869 -32.63 -32.99 12.50
N SER A 870 -33.23 -32.30 13.48
CA SER A 870 -32.57 -31.16 14.12
C SER A 870 -31.48 -31.63 15.08
N THR A 871 -30.37 -30.91 15.10
CA THR A 871 -29.30 -31.13 16.08
C THR A 871 -29.66 -30.46 17.41
N GLN A 872 -29.17 -30.96 18.55
CA GLN A 872 -29.47 -30.41 19.88
C GLN A 872 -29.20 -28.91 19.99
N ASP A 873 -28.07 -28.45 19.40
CA ASP A 873 -27.64 -27.04 19.31
C ASP A 873 -28.62 -26.16 18.51
N SER A 874 -29.54 -26.75 17.74
CA SER A 874 -30.48 -26.07 16.83
C SER A 874 -31.95 -26.20 17.22
N SER A 875 -32.25 -26.92 18.32
CA SER A 875 -33.61 -27.35 18.70
C SER A 875 -34.62 -26.20 18.86
N GLU A 876 -34.17 -24.99 19.19
CA GLU A 876 -35.04 -23.80 19.29
C GLU A 876 -35.28 -23.07 17.96
N ARG A 877 -34.44 -23.31 16.94
CA ARG A 877 -34.43 -22.54 15.67
C ARG A 877 -34.79 -23.37 14.43
N SER A 878 -34.78 -24.69 14.56
CA SER A 878 -34.93 -25.64 13.45
C SER A 878 -36.29 -26.34 13.49
N ASN A 879 -37.00 -26.35 12.37
CA ASN A 879 -38.22 -27.14 12.17
C ASN A 879 -37.94 -28.50 11.50
N GLY A 880 -36.69 -28.96 11.56
CA GLY A 880 -36.19 -30.20 10.93
C GLY A 880 -36.09 -30.17 9.40
N LEU A 881 -36.70 -29.20 8.73
CA LEU A 881 -36.67 -29.08 7.28
C LEU A 881 -35.31 -28.53 6.79
N PRO A 882 -34.92 -28.80 5.52
CA PRO A 882 -33.71 -28.23 4.93
C PRO A 882 -33.80 -26.71 4.82
N GLN A 883 -33.12 -26.02 5.74
CA GLN A 883 -33.06 -24.55 5.75
C GLN A 883 -31.87 -24.05 4.93
N PRO A 884 -31.96 -22.83 4.33
CA PRO A 884 -30.82 -22.19 3.71
C PRO A 884 -29.67 -22.06 4.70
N MET A 885 -28.47 -22.44 4.27
CA MET A 885 -27.27 -22.32 5.09
C MET A 885 -26.59 -20.98 4.89
N THR A 886 -26.12 -20.41 5.99
CA THR A 886 -25.13 -19.34 5.98
C THR A 886 -23.76 -19.94 5.67
N ILE A 887 -22.98 -19.27 4.83
CA ILE A 887 -21.61 -19.72 4.51
C ILE A 887 -20.79 -19.74 5.81
N GLY A 888 -20.14 -20.88 6.10
CA GLY A 888 -19.27 -21.03 7.26
C GLY A 888 -19.93 -21.58 8.52
N ASP A 889 -21.24 -21.79 8.50
CA ASP A 889 -21.97 -22.40 9.60
C ASP A 889 -22.34 -23.86 9.28
N ALA A 890 -22.36 -24.69 10.32
CA ALA A 890 -22.82 -26.07 10.21
C ALA A 890 -24.31 -26.14 9.84
N PRO A 891 -24.75 -27.19 9.13
CA PRO A 891 -26.16 -27.43 8.88
C PRO A 891 -26.95 -27.55 10.21
N LEU A 892 -28.08 -26.86 10.30
CA LEU A 892 -29.02 -26.97 11.44
C LEU A 892 -29.89 -28.24 11.38
N SER A 893 -29.69 -29.06 10.35
CA SER A 893 -30.44 -30.30 10.13
C SER A 893 -29.58 -31.28 9.35
N THR A 894 -29.62 -32.55 9.73
CA THR A 894 -29.00 -33.66 8.99
C THR A 894 -29.76 -34.00 7.70
N HIS A 895 -30.96 -33.45 7.54
CA HIS A 895 -31.81 -33.67 6.37
C HIS A 895 -31.26 -32.97 5.12
N ILE A 896 -31.41 -33.60 3.96
CA ILE A 896 -30.94 -33.12 2.66
C ILE A 896 -32.16 -32.72 1.84
N ASN A 897 -32.08 -31.64 1.07
CA ASN A 897 -33.15 -31.22 0.17
C ASN A 897 -33.21 -32.07 -1.13
N LEU A 898 -33.20 -33.39 -0.96
CA LEU A 898 -33.00 -34.39 -2.00
C LEU A 898 -34.09 -34.33 -3.07
N HIS A 899 -35.35 -34.50 -2.67
CA HIS A 899 -36.47 -34.73 -3.59
C HIS A 899 -36.67 -33.60 -4.59
N ILE A 900 -36.74 -32.37 -4.09
CA ILE A 900 -36.94 -31.21 -4.96
C ILE A 900 -35.73 -30.94 -5.83
N GLY A 901 -34.52 -31.34 -5.40
CA GLY A 901 -33.32 -31.34 -6.21
C GLY A 901 -33.48 -32.26 -7.42
N VAL A 902 -33.85 -33.51 -7.19
CA VAL A 902 -34.09 -34.53 -8.23
C VAL A 902 -35.20 -34.10 -9.20
N ALA A 903 -36.38 -33.73 -8.69
CA ALA A 903 -37.52 -33.31 -9.51
C ALA A 903 -37.18 -32.09 -10.40
N ARG A 904 -36.46 -31.10 -9.87
CA ARG A 904 -36.02 -29.92 -10.63
C ARG A 904 -34.89 -30.21 -11.62
N THR A 905 -34.12 -31.27 -11.43
CA THR A 905 -33.14 -31.72 -12.43
C THR A 905 -33.89 -32.40 -13.57
N TRP A 906 -34.80 -33.31 -13.27
CA TRP A 906 -35.63 -34.02 -14.26
C TRP A 906 -36.45 -33.06 -15.14
N ALA A 907 -37.12 -32.09 -14.51
CA ALA A 907 -37.97 -31.14 -15.22
C ALA A 907 -37.22 -30.27 -16.25
N LYS A 908 -35.90 -30.12 -16.12
CA LYS A 908 -35.07 -29.35 -17.07
C LYS A 908 -34.65 -30.14 -18.30
N LEU A 909 -34.79 -31.45 -18.28
CA LEU A 909 -34.37 -32.32 -19.36
C LEU A 909 -35.45 -32.42 -20.43
N LEU A 910 -35.02 -32.59 -21.67
CA LEU A 910 -35.90 -32.91 -22.79
C LEU A 910 -36.34 -34.38 -22.70
N PRO A 911 -37.50 -34.74 -23.28
CA PRO A 911 -38.02 -36.11 -23.24
C PRO A 911 -37.02 -37.18 -23.73
N ALA A 912 -36.23 -36.89 -24.77
CA ALA A 912 -35.22 -37.82 -25.27
C ALA A 912 -34.13 -38.16 -24.22
N LYS A 913 -33.63 -37.15 -23.49
CA LYS A 913 -32.62 -37.34 -22.43
C LYS A 913 -33.25 -38.03 -21.21
N ARG A 914 -34.52 -37.75 -20.91
CA ARG A 914 -35.29 -38.47 -19.86
C ARG A 914 -35.42 -39.96 -20.17
N ARG A 915 -35.69 -40.30 -21.43
CA ARG A 915 -35.75 -41.70 -21.89
C ARG A 915 -34.40 -42.39 -21.74
N ALA A 916 -33.32 -41.75 -22.19
CA ALA A 916 -31.97 -42.27 -22.05
C ALA A 916 -31.58 -42.55 -20.57
N ILE A 917 -32.02 -41.73 -19.61
CA ILE A 917 -31.79 -41.98 -18.17
C ILE A 917 -32.47 -43.26 -17.65
N LEU A 918 -33.61 -43.63 -18.23
CA LEU A 918 -34.31 -44.86 -17.87
C LEU A 918 -33.59 -46.09 -18.43
N ASP A 919 -33.10 -45.98 -19.66
CA ASP A 919 -32.58 -47.10 -20.45
C ASP A 919 -31.06 -47.32 -20.30
N GLU A 920 -30.30 -46.27 -20.01
CA GLU A 920 -28.83 -46.27 -20.03
C GLU A 920 -28.23 -45.89 -18.65
N ASP A 921 -27.34 -46.73 -18.11
CA ASP A 921 -26.74 -46.51 -16.79
C ASP A 921 -25.80 -45.29 -16.76
N GLU A 922 -25.07 -45.01 -17.85
CA GLU A 922 -24.15 -43.86 -17.93
C GLU A 922 -24.91 -42.53 -17.84
N GLU A 923 -26.04 -42.44 -18.55
CA GLU A 923 -26.96 -41.31 -18.54
C GLU A 923 -27.60 -41.12 -17.16
N ARG A 924 -27.93 -42.23 -16.48
CA ARG A 924 -28.42 -42.21 -15.11
C ARG A 924 -27.37 -41.67 -14.13
N GLU A 925 -26.10 -42.02 -14.30
CA GLU A 925 -25.01 -41.48 -13.48
C GLU A 925 -24.73 -39.99 -13.76
N GLU A 926 -24.83 -39.54 -15.01
CA GLU A 926 -24.77 -38.12 -15.36
C GLU A 926 -25.92 -37.34 -14.69
N PHE A 927 -27.11 -37.93 -14.65
CA PHE A 927 -28.27 -37.38 -13.93
C PHE A 927 -28.01 -37.27 -12.42
N VAL A 928 -27.44 -38.31 -11.79
CA VAL A 928 -27.08 -38.30 -10.36
C VAL A 928 -26.12 -37.16 -10.05
N SER A 929 -25.06 -37.01 -10.85
CA SER A 929 -24.09 -35.90 -10.71
C SER A 929 -24.74 -34.53 -10.87
N SER A 930 -25.65 -34.39 -11.84
CA SER A 930 -26.42 -33.16 -12.08
C SER A 930 -27.37 -32.84 -10.93
N ALA A 931 -28.02 -33.85 -10.36
CA ALA A 931 -28.89 -33.72 -9.19
C ALA A 931 -28.09 -33.34 -7.94
N ARG A 932 -26.96 -33.99 -7.65
CA ARG A 932 -26.04 -33.60 -6.57
C ARG A 932 -25.63 -32.14 -6.69
N LYS A 933 -25.17 -31.72 -7.87
CA LYS A 933 -24.79 -30.32 -8.14
C LYS A 933 -25.94 -29.37 -7.81
N ARG A 934 -27.15 -29.68 -8.29
CA ARG A 934 -28.35 -28.88 -8.03
C ARG A 934 -28.76 -28.85 -6.56
N ILE A 935 -28.62 -29.95 -5.82
CA ILE A 935 -28.88 -30.01 -4.38
C ILE A 935 -27.90 -29.11 -3.63
N CYS A 936 -26.62 -29.18 -3.97
CA CYS A 936 -25.58 -28.35 -3.37
C CYS A 936 -25.75 -26.86 -3.69
N ASP A 937 -26.09 -26.51 -4.93
CA ASP A 937 -26.31 -25.13 -5.38
C ASP A 937 -27.47 -24.44 -4.63
N GLN A 938 -28.45 -25.22 -4.16
CA GLN A 938 -29.55 -24.69 -3.36
C GLN A 938 -29.13 -24.29 -1.94
N ARG A 939 -27.99 -24.79 -1.46
CA ARG A 939 -27.45 -24.54 -0.11
C ARG A 939 -28.47 -24.75 1.00
N ARG A 940 -29.23 -25.85 0.92
CA ARG A 940 -30.30 -26.17 1.88
C ARG A 940 -30.09 -27.54 2.52
N GLY A 941 -30.08 -27.58 3.85
CA GLY A 941 -29.83 -28.81 4.62
C GLY A 941 -28.37 -29.29 4.54
N ASN A 942 -28.12 -30.55 4.88
CA ASN A 942 -26.78 -31.14 4.93
C ASN A 942 -26.21 -31.47 3.53
N ILE A 943 -25.80 -30.43 2.79
CA ILE A 943 -25.17 -30.58 1.47
C ILE A 943 -23.74 -31.15 1.52
N PHE A 944 -23.15 -31.29 2.72
CA PHE A 944 -21.80 -31.82 2.91
C PHE A 944 -21.78 -33.34 3.02
N SER A 945 -22.94 -33.98 3.19
CA SER A 945 -23.07 -35.44 3.29
C SER A 945 -22.30 -36.19 2.21
N LYS A 946 -21.50 -37.18 2.60
CA LYS A 946 -20.78 -38.04 1.64
C LYS A 946 -21.69 -38.92 0.78
N ASP A 947 -22.90 -39.20 1.26
CA ASP A 947 -23.83 -40.16 0.65
C ASP A 947 -24.84 -39.52 -0.32
N ILE A 948 -24.66 -38.27 -0.76
CA ILE A 948 -25.66 -37.60 -1.62
C ILE A 948 -25.92 -38.40 -2.90
N ASP A 949 -24.87 -38.87 -3.58
CA ASP A 949 -25.02 -39.64 -4.82
C ASP A 949 -25.79 -40.94 -4.57
N GLN A 950 -25.43 -41.67 -3.51
CA GLN A 950 -26.12 -42.91 -3.15
C GLN A 950 -27.59 -42.63 -2.82
N LYS A 951 -27.87 -41.59 -2.04
CA LYS A 951 -29.24 -41.20 -1.69
C LYS A 951 -30.07 -40.78 -2.90
N VAL A 952 -29.46 -40.14 -3.90
CA VAL A 952 -30.14 -39.85 -5.16
C VAL A 952 -30.48 -41.16 -5.87
N ARG A 953 -29.53 -42.08 -6.04
CA ARG A 953 -29.75 -43.38 -6.68
C ARG A 953 -30.89 -44.16 -6.02
N ASP A 954 -30.87 -44.26 -4.69
CA ASP A 954 -31.87 -44.99 -3.92
C ASP A 954 -33.27 -44.34 -4.01
N ALA A 955 -33.35 -43.03 -4.28
CA ALA A 955 -34.63 -42.33 -4.44
C ALA A 955 -35.24 -42.50 -5.85
N LEU A 956 -34.44 -42.77 -6.89
CA LEU A 956 -34.88 -42.81 -8.28
C LEU A 956 -36.01 -43.80 -8.56
N PRO A 957 -36.00 -45.06 -8.05
CA PRO A 957 -37.10 -45.99 -8.31
C PRO A 957 -38.46 -45.43 -7.87
N SER A 958 -38.55 -44.99 -6.62
CA SER A 958 -39.78 -44.38 -6.10
C SER A 958 -40.17 -43.08 -6.81
N PHE A 959 -39.19 -42.33 -7.32
CA PHE A 959 -39.46 -41.13 -8.12
C PHE A 959 -40.16 -41.49 -9.43
N PHE A 960 -39.62 -42.45 -10.16
CA PHE A 960 -40.19 -42.91 -11.43
C PHE A 960 -41.58 -43.52 -11.24
N ASP A 961 -41.77 -44.33 -10.20
CA ASP A 961 -43.08 -44.92 -9.86
C ASP A 961 -44.15 -43.84 -9.66
N VAL A 962 -43.82 -42.79 -8.90
CA VAL A 962 -44.76 -41.70 -8.62
C VAL A 962 -45.03 -40.82 -9.84
N LEU A 963 -44.06 -40.64 -10.75
CA LEU A 963 -44.33 -39.98 -12.02
C LEU A 963 -45.31 -40.80 -12.88
N GLY A 964 -45.19 -42.14 -12.85
CA GLY A 964 -46.13 -43.05 -13.51
C GLY A 964 -47.56 -42.89 -12.97
N GLN A 965 -47.70 -42.90 -11.64
CA GLN A 965 -48.98 -42.63 -10.98
C GLN A 965 -49.54 -41.25 -11.33
N ALA A 966 -48.69 -40.23 -11.39
CA ALA A 966 -49.11 -38.88 -11.74
C ALA A 966 -49.62 -38.78 -13.18
N MET A 967 -49.01 -39.49 -14.13
CA MET A 967 -49.51 -39.60 -15.51
C MET A 967 -50.86 -40.31 -15.58
N GLN A 968 -51.07 -41.36 -14.78
CA GLN A 968 -52.36 -42.05 -14.68
C GLN A 968 -53.46 -41.15 -14.11
N ILE A 969 -53.17 -40.38 -13.05
CA ILE A 969 -54.10 -39.38 -12.49
C ILE A 969 -54.48 -38.31 -13.53
N GLN A 970 -53.58 -37.98 -14.45
CA GLN A 970 -53.83 -37.04 -15.55
C GLN A 970 -54.57 -37.67 -16.75
N GLY A 971 -54.88 -38.97 -16.70
CA GLY A 971 -55.57 -39.70 -17.77
C GLY A 971 -54.67 -40.05 -18.97
N ASN A 972 -53.35 -40.03 -18.81
CA ASN A 972 -52.38 -40.35 -19.86
C ASN A 972 -51.88 -41.81 -19.74
N ASP A 973 -51.31 -42.31 -20.84
CA ASP A 973 -50.82 -43.66 -21.11
C ASP A 973 -49.54 -44.08 -20.36
N GLY A 974 -49.07 -43.28 -19.40
CA GLY A 974 -48.02 -43.68 -18.45
C GLY A 974 -46.57 -43.41 -18.88
N ASP A 975 -46.31 -42.78 -20.03
CA ASP A 975 -44.93 -42.37 -20.40
C ASP A 975 -44.43 -41.24 -19.50
N ILE A 976 -43.68 -41.60 -18.46
CA ILE A 976 -43.14 -40.66 -17.45
C ILE A 976 -42.17 -39.62 -18.05
N THR A 977 -41.61 -39.87 -19.24
CA THR A 977 -40.70 -38.91 -19.90
C THR A 977 -41.43 -37.65 -20.36
N MET A 978 -42.75 -37.75 -20.58
CA MET A 978 -43.62 -36.66 -20.98
C MET A 978 -44.18 -35.88 -19.78
N TYR A 979 -43.97 -36.33 -18.55
CA TYR A 979 -44.50 -35.66 -17.37
C TYR A 979 -43.87 -34.27 -17.20
N GLU A 980 -44.72 -33.24 -17.15
CA GLU A 980 -44.33 -31.85 -16.90
C GLU A 980 -44.63 -31.45 -15.46
N HIS A 981 -43.59 -30.97 -14.75
CA HIS A 981 -43.74 -30.54 -13.36
C HIS A 981 -44.31 -29.13 -13.29
N ASP A 982 -45.54 -28.97 -12.78
CA ASP A 982 -46.06 -27.68 -12.35
C ASP A 982 -45.60 -27.37 -10.91
N PHE A 983 -44.49 -26.65 -10.77
CA PHE A 983 -43.95 -26.31 -9.45
C PHE A 983 -44.87 -25.42 -8.59
N LYS A 984 -45.95 -24.85 -9.14
CA LYS A 984 -46.99 -24.19 -8.33
C LYS A 984 -47.77 -25.19 -7.47
N GLN A 985 -47.81 -26.46 -7.87
CA GLN A 985 -48.43 -27.56 -7.13
C GLN A 985 -47.50 -28.14 -6.05
N ASN A 986 -46.29 -27.61 -5.86
CA ASN A 986 -45.42 -28.00 -4.75
C ASN A 986 -45.84 -27.33 -3.43
N THR A 987 -47.14 -27.37 -3.11
CA THR A 987 -47.72 -26.95 -1.83
C THR A 987 -48.13 -28.17 -1.01
N VAL A 988 -48.24 -28.02 0.31
CA VAL A 988 -48.68 -29.13 1.18
C VAL A 988 -50.09 -29.59 0.78
N GLU A 989 -50.99 -28.65 0.48
CA GLU A 989 -52.37 -28.93 0.08
C GLU A 989 -52.46 -29.76 -1.21
N ALA A 990 -51.77 -29.34 -2.28
CA ALA A 990 -51.79 -30.06 -3.55
C ALA A 990 -51.16 -31.46 -3.43
N LYS A 991 -50.13 -31.60 -2.58
CA LYS A 991 -49.54 -32.90 -2.25
C LYS A 991 -50.50 -33.82 -1.50
N MET A 992 -51.24 -33.29 -0.52
CA MET A 992 -52.27 -34.05 0.18
C MET A 992 -53.36 -34.52 -0.80
N GLN A 993 -53.87 -33.61 -1.64
CA GLN A 993 -54.87 -33.96 -2.66
C GLN A 993 -54.35 -35.03 -3.64
N PHE A 994 -53.08 -34.94 -4.04
CA PHE A 994 -52.44 -35.93 -4.88
C PHE A 994 -52.39 -37.31 -4.20
N GLU A 995 -51.89 -37.38 -2.95
CA GLU A 995 -51.77 -38.64 -2.21
C GLU A 995 -53.15 -39.29 -1.98
N LEU A 996 -54.17 -38.51 -1.64
CA LEU A 996 -55.54 -39.01 -1.47
C LEU A 996 -56.12 -39.59 -2.77
N ARG A 997 -55.95 -38.90 -3.91
CA ARG A 997 -56.38 -39.40 -5.22
C ARG A 997 -55.60 -40.63 -5.67
N ALA A 998 -54.30 -40.68 -5.38
CA ALA A 998 -53.47 -41.84 -5.67
C ALA A 998 -53.93 -43.08 -4.87
N MET A 999 -54.32 -42.90 -3.60
CA MET A 999 -54.91 -43.97 -2.78
C MET A 999 -56.27 -44.44 -3.33
N GLU A 1000 -57.12 -43.54 -3.83
CA GLU A 1000 -58.38 -43.90 -4.47
C GLU A 1000 -58.16 -44.75 -5.73
N LEU A 1001 -57.22 -44.36 -6.59
CA LEU A 1001 -56.85 -45.14 -7.78
C LEU A 1001 -56.33 -46.54 -7.44
N LEU A 1002 -55.53 -46.68 -6.38
CA LEU A 1002 -55.06 -47.99 -5.93
C LEU A 1002 -56.22 -48.87 -5.44
N ARG A 1003 -57.21 -48.31 -4.75
CA ARG A 1003 -58.43 -49.03 -4.32
C ARG A 1003 -59.33 -49.47 -5.47
N HIS A 1004 -59.30 -48.77 -6.61
CA HIS A 1004 -60.05 -49.14 -7.81
C HIS A 1004 -59.27 -50.07 -8.75
N SER A 1005 -57.96 -50.23 -8.50
CA SER A 1005 -57.06 -51.13 -9.25
C SER A 1005 -56.93 -52.53 -8.63
N GLU A 1006 -57.34 -52.71 -7.36
CA GLU A 1006 -57.43 -54.04 -6.74
C GLU A 1006 -58.64 -54.78 -7.33
N PRO A 1007 -58.47 -55.95 -7.97
CA PRO A 1007 -59.59 -56.72 -8.49
C PRO A 1007 -60.44 -57.20 -7.31
N GLY A 1008 -61.66 -56.68 -7.20
CA GLY A 1008 -62.64 -57.16 -6.24
C GLY A 1008 -62.98 -58.64 -6.48
N ASP A 1009 -62.76 -59.46 -5.45
CA ASP A 1009 -63.39 -60.75 -5.26
C ASP A 1009 -64.93 -60.62 -5.31
N SER A 1010 -65.52 -60.96 -6.45
CA SER A 1010 -66.94 -61.33 -6.64
C SER A 1010 -67.06 -61.91 -8.07
N GLU A 1011 -67.51 -63.13 -8.38
CA GLU A 1011 -68.42 -64.06 -7.72
C GLU A 1011 -67.97 -65.51 -8.01
N LEU A 1012 -67.74 -66.32 -6.97
CA LEU A 1012 -67.78 -67.77 -7.05
C LEU A 1012 -69.23 -68.20 -6.77
N GLY A 1013 -69.97 -68.48 -7.83
CA GLY A 1013 -71.27 -69.14 -7.76
C GLY A 1013 -71.09 -70.57 -7.23
N MET A 1014 -71.57 -70.81 -6.01
CA MET A 1014 -71.79 -72.15 -5.47
C MET A 1014 -73.20 -72.60 -5.87
N GLU A 1015 -73.31 -73.37 -6.94
CA GLU A 1015 -74.43 -74.31 -7.11
C GLU A 1015 -74.22 -75.46 -6.11
N MET A 1016 -75.15 -75.63 -5.17
CA MET A 1016 -75.42 -76.93 -4.57
C MET A 1016 -76.72 -77.48 -5.17
N SER A 1017 -76.59 -78.60 -5.86
CA SER A 1017 -77.66 -79.54 -6.13
C SER A 1017 -77.95 -80.39 -4.88
N ASP A 1018 -79.20 -80.37 -4.45
CA ASP A 1018 -80.06 -81.56 -4.35
C ASP A 1018 -81.42 -81.22 -5.00
#